data_AF-A0A818SC05-F1
#
_entry.id   AF-A0A818SC05-F1
#
_cell.length_a   1.000
_cell.length_b   1.000
_cell.length_c   1.000
_cell.angle_alpha   90.00
_cell.angle_beta   90.00
_cell.angle_gamma   90.00
#
_symmetry.space_group_name_H-M   'P 1'
#
loop_
_entity.id
_entity.type
_entity.pdbx_description
1 polymer ?
#
loop_
_entity_poly.entity_id
_entity_poly.type
_entity_poly.pdbx_seq_one_letter_code
_entity_poly.pdbx_strand_id
1 'polypeptide(L)'
;SRWLWIRDLFTISDWDVYRNCSPDAYYYLLFHTYLITYLLFVTIFSLAIVLPVNFQGTQGTIEQRFAQSTIANLPPDSPLLWVHACASILFVLAGIVVAYLYTNATRYYATEDMASRTLMIRGIPHEACNEEKLNEYFKEAYPAYNITHLTLAYNIAQLQHCYKRRELNLRIWQQSKKMFEESGKRPVVYNNKCGQMCGCCAKEVDAIEYYEKLYNTYKERVEHEYLHVRSKKCGLAFVTFSTPVEAHRVRSNFQPTCFAADRRPKPSISNSIGIHEWNVSFAPSPKNIIWKNIPMSEVSHWFRIIVVNIVLVFFMIFLTTPSIVMSTIDKIANKYRSIDPLKRVTKQIQVPVFLTSVMPVLLLRIFAAAMPSLVSVTSLLEKQWKKSALDKSMMIKLFVFLSMMILILPSLGLTSIEGFLRWVFENEENVSRNNRIRWMCVFLPDNGAFFVNYIITSAFIGAAIELLRLADLVFYIYIIVTAKSTAERRVIRHALQFPFRFGVQYAWTSAVFCVIIAYAITCPLITPIGLVYLFIKRAVDKYNLVFVYDTEIADKSVHRLAGNFIIIALIIQQLTLLFFVLVRSETLTYLSMTLLGSFILTSGVYLGFSCFDCCGRWSSRKYSLSTPVSETAGNRQKLDDLGELEEMEGHENKQRATSHYIPTILNACIEEFDIPPSATKIRRSSVREPLPQGTYGTTDPASQPMVVGTGDENDLLID
;
A
#
# COMPACT_ATOMS: atom_id res chain seq x y z
N SER A 1 35.66 -5.87 -6.36
CA SER A 1 35.18 -6.71 -7.48
C SER A 1 33.75 -6.31 -7.84
N ARG A 2 33.35 -6.39 -9.12
CA ARG A 2 32.00 -5.98 -9.58
C ARG A 2 30.84 -6.81 -8.99
N TRP A 3 31.16 -7.89 -8.28
CA TRP A 3 30.20 -8.86 -7.73
C TRP A 3 30.09 -8.84 -6.19
N LEU A 4 30.77 -7.91 -5.50
CA LEU A 4 30.75 -7.80 -4.03
C LEU A 4 29.33 -7.66 -3.49
N TRP A 5 28.50 -6.83 -4.11
CA TRP A 5 27.11 -6.61 -3.69
C TRP A 5 26.25 -7.89 -3.71
N ILE A 6 26.51 -8.84 -4.63
CA ILE A 6 25.82 -10.13 -4.66
C ILE A 6 26.23 -10.98 -3.46
N ARG A 7 27.52 -11.03 -3.16
CA ARG A 7 28.02 -11.73 -1.96
C ARG A 7 27.40 -11.12 -0.70
N ASP A 8 27.43 -9.80 -0.61
CA ASP A 8 26.95 -9.06 0.55
C ASP A 8 25.44 -9.29 0.78
N LEU A 9 24.66 -9.44 -0.30
CA LEU A 9 23.23 -9.78 -0.25
C LEU A 9 22.96 -11.14 0.42
N PHE A 10 23.83 -12.13 0.20
CA PHE A 10 23.70 -13.46 0.81
C PHE A 10 24.34 -13.56 2.19
N THR A 11 25.28 -12.66 2.54
CA THR A 11 25.92 -12.67 3.88
C THR A 11 25.12 -11.90 4.92
N ILE A 12 24.44 -10.81 4.53
CA ILE A 12 23.62 -10.02 5.46
C ILE A 12 22.47 -10.89 5.95
N SER A 13 22.33 -11.07 7.26
CA SER A 13 21.24 -11.87 7.82
C SER A 13 19.94 -11.06 7.88
N ASP A 14 18.79 -11.75 7.96
CA ASP A 14 17.50 -11.07 8.16
C ASP A 14 17.47 -10.31 9.51
N TRP A 15 18.27 -10.74 10.49
CA TRP A 15 18.47 -10.05 11.76
C TRP A 15 19.23 -8.73 11.62
N ASP A 16 20.22 -8.67 10.72
CA ASP A 16 20.92 -7.42 10.42
C ASP A 16 19.97 -6.39 9.79
N VAL A 17 19.02 -6.86 8.97
CA VAL A 17 17.98 -6.00 8.39
C VAL A 17 17.03 -5.48 9.47
N TYR A 18 16.63 -6.33 10.42
CA TYR A 18 15.80 -5.92 11.56
C TYR A 18 16.48 -4.81 12.39
N ARG A 19 17.77 -4.99 12.70
CA ARG A 19 18.55 -4.07 13.55
C ARG A 19 18.93 -2.76 12.84
N ASN A 20 19.36 -2.83 11.58
CA ASN A 20 19.99 -1.70 10.89
C ASN A 20 19.04 -0.96 9.93
N CYS A 21 17.96 -1.58 9.47
CA CYS A 21 17.01 -0.95 8.53
C CYS A 21 15.70 -0.60 9.26
N SER A 22 14.79 -1.57 9.38
CA SER A 22 13.56 -1.41 10.16
C SER A 22 12.91 -2.75 10.49
N PRO A 23 12.11 -2.83 11.58
CA PRO A 23 11.29 -4.01 11.86
C PRO A 23 10.31 -4.33 10.72
N ASP A 24 9.74 -3.31 10.07
CA ASP A 24 8.80 -3.49 8.96
C ASP A 24 9.48 -4.16 7.74
N ALA A 25 10.74 -3.82 7.48
CA ALA A 25 11.56 -4.46 6.44
C ALA A 25 11.78 -5.94 6.73
N TYR A 26 12.05 -6.29 7.99
CA TYR A 26 12.15 -7.69 8.41
C TYR A 26 10.84 -8.45 8.19
N TYR A 27 9.70 -7.93 8.63
CA TYR A 27 8.41 -8.61 8.45
C TYR A 27 8.00 -8.72 6.96
N TYR A 28 8.42 -7.78 6.13
CA TYR A 28 8.28 -7.85 4.66
C TYR A 28 9.12 -8.97 4.04
N LEU A 29 10.37 -9.13 4.46
CA LEU A 29 11.19 -10.26 4.02
C LEU A 29 10.63 -11.57 4.56
N LEU A 30 10.17 -11.60 5.82
CA LEU A 30 9.56 -12.78 6.42
C LEU A 30 8.33 -13.26 5.63
N PHE A 31 7.49 -12.34 5.15
CA PHE A 31 6.38 -12.64 4.25
C PHE A 31 6.85 -13.40 2.99
N HIS A 32 7.94 -12.96 2.35
CA HIS A 32 8.51 -13.66 1.20
C HIS A 32 8.99 -15.07 1.55
N THR A 33 9.61 -15.25 2.72
CA THR A 33 10.04 -16.57 3.20
C THR A 33 8.86 -17.53 3.34
N TYR A 34 7.75 -17.07 3.91
CA TYR A 34 6.53 -17.88 4.02
C TYR A 34 5.94 -18.23 2.65
N LEU A 35 5.88 -17.27 1.71
CA LEU A 35 5.40 -17.54 0.35
C LEU A 35 6.29 -18.53 -0.40
N ILE A 36 7.62 -18.40 -0.30
CA ILE A 36 8.59 -19.30 -0.92
C ILE A 36 8.45 -20.71 -0.34
N THR A 37 8.35 -20.83 0.99
CA THR A 37 8.20 -22.14 1.67
C THR A 37 6.92 -22.83 1.23
N TYR A 38 5.81 -22.09 1.18
CA TYR A 38 4.54 -22.60 0.70
C TYR A 38 4.59 -23.00 -0.79
N LEU A 39 5.15 -22.14 -1.65
CA LEU A 39 5.22 -22.41 -3.08
C LEU A 39 6.19 -23.55 -3.40
N LEU A 40 7.24 -23.75 -2.60
CA LEU A 40 8.13 -24.91 -2.72
C LEU A 40 7.35 -26.22 -2.48
N PHE A 41 6.55 -26.28 -1.41
CA PHE A 41 5.66 -27.41 -1.14
C PHE A 41 4.68 -27.66 -2.30
N VAL A 42 4.00 -26.60 -2.77
CA VAL A 42 3.08 -26.68 -3.92
C VAL A 42 3.80 -27.15 -5.18
N THR A 43 5.01 -26.66 -5.45
CA THR A 43 5.81 -27.04 -6.63
C THR A 43 6.18 -28.52 -6.61
N ILE A 44 6.66 -29.02 -5.47
CA ILE A 44 7.02 -30.43 -5.32
C ILE A 44 5.78 -31.31 -5.56
N PHE A 45 4.64 -30.97 -4.96
CA PHE A 45 3.40 -31.72 -5.12
C PHE A 45 2.87 -31.66 -6.56
N SER A 46 2.82 -30.46 -7.15
CA SER A 46 2.33 -30.25 -8.51
C SER A 46 3.18 -30.97 -9.56
N LEU A 47 4.51 -31.00 -9.41
CA LEU A 47 5.40 -31.70 -10.34
C LEU A 47 5.47 -33.22 -10.11
N ALA A 48 5.41 -33.67 -8.87
CA ALA A 48 5.53 -35.10 -8.55
C ALA A 48 4.22 -35.87 -8.72
N ILE A 49 3.06 -35.22 -8.55
CA ILE A 49 1.74 -35.88 -8.54
C ILE A 49 0.86 -35.34 -9.66
N VAL A 50 0.57 -34.03 -9.68
CA VAL A 50 -0.43 -33.45 -10.60
C VAL A 50 0.02 -33.54 -12.06
N LEU A 51 1.29 -33.21 -12.35
CA LEU A 51 1.82 -33.20 -13.71
C LEU A 51 1.86 -34.61 -14.35
N PRO A 52 2.35 -35.67 -13.69
CA PRO A 52 2.26 -37.04 -14.22
C PRO A 52 0.82 -37.49 -14.46
N VAL A 53 -0.12 -37.11 -13.59
CA VAL A 53 -1.55 -37.40 -13.77
C VAL A 53 -2.11 -36.71 -15.02
N ASN A 54 -1.72 -35.46 -15.28
CA ASN A 54 -2.13 -34.76 -16.51
C ASN A 54 -1.63 -35.47 -17.78
N PHE A 55 -0.40 -35.98 -17.77
CA PHE A 55 0.16 -36.70 -18.92
C PHE A 55 -0.50 -38.06 -19.21
N GLN A 56 -1.27 -38.62 -18.28
CA GLN A 56 -2.08 -39.83 -18.52
C GLN A 56 -3.34 -39.55 -19.36
N GLY A 57 -3.66 -38.28 -19.59
CA GLY A 57 -4.79 -37.87 -20.43
C GLY A 57 -4.58 -38.14 -21.93
N THR A 58 -5.69 -38.27 -22.66
CA THR A 58 -5.71 -38.62 -24.09
C THR A 58 -6.24 -37.52 -25.01
N GLN A 59 -6.63 -36.35 -24.45
CA GLN A 59 -7.32 -35.29 -25.20
C GLN A 59 -6.38 -34.32 -25.95
N GLY A 60 -5.11 -34.25 -25.56
CA GLY A 60 -4.14 -33.31 -26.15
C GLY A 60 -3.57 -33.81 -27.48
N THR A 61 -3.79 -33.05 -28.55
CA THR A 61 -3.24 -33.34 -29.89
C THR A 61 -1.74 -33.00 -29.99
N ILE A 62 -1.04 -33.59 -30.97
CA ILE A 62 0.41 -33.39 -31.21
C ILE A 62 0.76 -31.91 -31.49
N GLU A 63 -0.18 -31.15 -32.07
CA GLU A 63 -0.03 -29.70 -32.33
C GLU A 63 -0.14 -28.85 -31.05
N GLN A 64 -0.72 -29.39 -29.97
CA GLN A 64 -0.96 -28.70 -28.69
C GLN A 64 -0.15 -29.33 -27.53
N ARG A 65 1.17 -29.50 -27.72
CA ARG A 65 2.07 -30.11 -26.71
C ARG A 65 1.99 -29.47 -25.32
N PHE A 66 1.72 -28.17 -25.23
CA PHE A 66 1.55 -27.50 -23.94
C PHE A 66 0.27 -27.98 -23.21
N ALA A 67 -0.83 -28.14 -23.94
CA ALA A 67 -2.11 -28.57 -23.37
C ALA A 67 -2.03 -29.96 -22.72
N GLN A 68 -1.16 -30.85 -23.23
CA GLN A 68 -0.88 -32.18 -22.65
C GLN A 68 -0.36 -32.11 -21.20
N SER A 69 0.30 -31.02 -20.82
CA SER A 69 0.80 -30.81 -19.45
C SER A 69 -0.24 -30.26 -18.47
N THR A 70 -1.44 -29.94 -18.97
CA THR A 70 -2.51 -29.29 -18.21
C THR A 70 -3.67 -30.25 -17.93
N ILE A 71 -4.53 -29.85 -17.00
CA ILE A 71 -5.76 -30.59 -16.66
C ILE A 71 -6.71 -30.77 -17.87
N ALA A 72 -6.58 -29.95 -18.92
CA ALA A 72 -7.38 -30.07 -20.14
C ALA A 72 -7.18 -31.42 -20.85
N ASN A 73 -6.00 -32.05 -20.69
CA ASN A 73 -5.66 -33.33 -21.31
C ASN A 73 -6.50 -34.52 -20.79
N LEU A 74 -7.04 -34.42 -19.58
CA LEU A 74 -7.87 -35.47 -18.98
C LEU A 74 -9.29 -35.43 -19.54
N PRO A 75 -9.98 -36.56 -19.74
CA PRO A 75 -11.40 -36.56 -20.13
C PRO A 75 -12.31 -36.08 -18.98
N PRO A 76 -13.52 -35.55 -19.29
CA PRO A 76 -14.46 -35.01 -18.29
C PRO A 76 -14.87 -36.03 -17.22
N ASP A 77 -15.00 -37.30 -17.59
CA ASP A 77 -15.45 -38.38 -16.70
C ASP A 77 -14.29 -39.12 -16.03
N SER A 78 -13.07 -38.61 -16.14
CA SER A 78 -11.88 -39.29 -15.61
C SER A 78 -11.90 -39.31 -14.07
N PRO A 79 -11.71 -40.49 -13.42
CA PRO A 79 -11.55 -40.55 -11.97
C PRO A 79 -10.29 -39.82 -11.49
N LEU A 80 -9.32 -39.57 -12.38
CA LEU A 80 -8.08 -38.83 -12.08
C LEU A 80 -8.33 -37.36 -11.70
N LEU A 81 -9.49 -36.79 -12.03
CA LEU A 81 -9.87 -35.44 -11.61
C LEU A 81 -10.02 -35.33 -10.07
N TRP A 82 -10.25 -36.43 -9.35
CA TRP A 82 -10.27 -36.45 -7.89
C TRP A 82 -8.91 -36.08 -7.28
N VAL A 83 -7.80 -36.43 -7.94
CA VAL A 83 -6.45 -36.03 -7.50
C VAL A 83 -6.34 -34.51 -7.42
N HIS A 84 -6.93 -33.79 -8.39
CA HIS A 84 -6.93 -32.33 -8.45
C HIS A 84 -7.79 -31.70 -7.34
N ALA A 85 -8.95 -32.30 -7.05
CA ALA A 85 -9.79 -31.85 -5.95
C ALA A 85 -9.13 -32.07 -4.57
N CYS A 86 -8.50 -33.23 -4.36
CA CYS A 86 -7.73 -33.50 -3.15
C CYS A 86 -6.53 -32.55 -3.01
N ALA A 87 -5.80 -32.30 -4.12
CA ALA A 87 -4.70 -31.34 -4.15
C ALA A 87 -5.16 -29.92 -3.78
N SER A 88 -6.31 -29.48 -4.31
CA SER A 88 -6.92 -28.18 -4.00
C SER A 88 -7.21 -28.02 -2.50
N ILE A 89 -7.82 -29.02 -1.88
CA ILE A 89 -8.12 -28.99 -0.45
C ILE A 89 -6.81 -28.97 0.36
N LEU A 90 -5.83 -29.80 0.01
CA LEU A 90 -4.52 -29.84 0.67
C LEU A 90 -3.79 -28.50 0.58
N PHE A 91 -3.75 -27.87 -0.60
CA PHE A 91 -3.10 -26.59 -0.82
C PHE A 91 -3.76 -25.47 0.00
N VAL A 92 -5.08 -25.48 0.13
CA VAL A 92 -5.80 -24.50 0.95
C VAL A 92 -5.52 -24.70 2.43
N LEU A 93 -5.53 -25.94 2.93
CA LEU A 93 -5.19 -26.23 4.33
C LEU A 93 -3.78 -25.78 4.67
N ALA A 94 -2.79 -26.15 3.85
CA ALA A 94 -1.40 -25.72 4.02
C ALA A 94 -1.26 -24.19 3.94
N GLY A 95 -1.99 -23.55 3.02
CA GLY A 95 -1.96 -22.10 2.84
C GLY A 95 -2.60 -21.34 4.02
N ILE A 96 -3.67 -21.85 4.62
CA ILE A 96 -4.27 -21.30 5.83
C ILE A 96 -3.29 -21.38 7.01
N VAL A 97 -2.58 -22.52 7.17
CA VAL A 97 -1.54 -22.66 8.20
C VAL A 97 -0.44 -21.63 8.00
N VAL A 98 0.05 -21.45 6.78
CA VAL A 98 1.08 -20.44 6.46
C VAL A 98 0.59 -19.01 6.74
N ALA A 99 -0.64 -18.68 6.33
CA ALA A 99 -1.23 -17.37 6.60
C ALA A 99 -1.40 -17.12 8.11
N TYR A 100 -1.78 -18.15 8.87
CA TYR A 100 -1.88 -18.10 10.33
C TYR A 100 -0.52 -17.90 11.00
N LEU A 101 0.50 -18.66 10.61
CA LEU A 101 1.87 -18.52 11.13
C LEU A 101 2.43 -17.12 10.89
N TYR A 102 2.28 -16.60 9.66
CA TYR A 102 2.69 -15.24 9.33
C TYR A 102 1.91 -14.18 10.12
N THR A 103 0.59 -14.32 10.22
CA THR A 103 -0.26 -13.36 10.97
C THR A 103 0.08 -13.37 12.46
N ASN A 104 0.41 -14.53 13.04
CA ASN A 104 0.85 -14.62 14.42
C ASN A 104 2.25 -14.04 14.64
N ALA A 105 3.19 -14.27 13.72
CA ALA A 105 4.52 -13.68 13.80
C ALA A 105 4.45 -12.14 13.82
N THR A 106 3.53 -11.55 13.04
CA THR A 106 3.32 -10.10 13.01
C THR A 106 2.45 -9.56 14.16
N ARG A 107 1.81 -10.44 14.94
CA ARG A 107 0.90 -10.05 16.03
C ARG A 107 1.63 -9.50 17.26
N TYR A 108 2.79 -10.06 17.59
CA TYR A 108 3.60 -9.62 18.74
C TYR A 108 4.16 -8.21 18.54
N TYR A 109 4.49 -7.85 17.30
CA TYR A 109 4.84 -6.48 16.93
C TYR A 109 3.66 -5.50 17.10
N ALA A 110 2.41 -5.97 17.00
CA ALA A 110 1.19 -5.15 16.95
C ALA A 110 0.60 -4.69 18.29
N THR A 111 1.07 -5.20 19.43
CA THR A 111 0.40 -5.02 20.72
C THR A 111 0.74 -3.73 21.48
N GLU A 112 1.78 -2.99 21.09
CA GLU A 112 2.26 -1.84 21.87
C GLU A 112 1.41 -0.56 21.74
N ASP A 113 0.58 -0.41 20.70
CA ASP A 113 -0.16 0.84 20.42
C ASP A 113 -1.63 0.85 20.89
N MET A 114 -2.14 -0.23 21.51
CA MET A 114 -3.57 -0.34 21.82
C MET A 114 -4.02 0.38 23.10
N ALA A 115 -3.11 1.00 23.86
CA ALA A 115 -3.43 1.76 25.06
C ALA A 115 -3.27 3.28 24.84
N SER A 116 -3.90 3.83 23.80
CA SER A 116 -3.91 5.29 23.62
C SER A 116 -4.72 5.95 24.72
N ARG A 117 -4.03 6.69 25.59
CA ARG A 117 -4.63 7.62 26.58
C ARG A 117 -5.33 8.82 25.93
N THR A 118 -5.23 9.00 24.61
CA THR A 118 -5.80 10.16 23.91
C THR A 118 -7.00 9.76 23.05
N LEU A 119 -8.08 10.54 23.18
CA LEU A 119 -9.27 10.44 22.34
C LEU A 119 -9.28 11.54 21.29
N MET A 120 -9.73 11.19 20.10
CA MET A 120 -10.03 12.08 18.99
C MET A 120 -11.54 12.26 18.90
N ILE A 121 -12.01 13.50 18.97
CA ILE A 121 -13.43 13.88 18.96
C ILE A 121 -13.71 14.70 17.71
N ARG A 122 -14.52 14.16 16.79
CA ARG A 122 -14.96 14.79 15.53
C ARG A 122 -16.42 15.23 15.62
N GLY A 123 -16.83 16.15 14.76
CA GLY A 123 -18.23 16.58 14.65
C GLY A 123 -18.60 17.61 15.72
N ILE A 124 -17.62 18.39 16.19
CA ILE A 124 -17.88 19.49 17.12
C ILE A 124 -18.35 20.69 16.28
N PRO A 125 -19.53 21.27 16.54
CA PRO A 125 -19.99 22.46 15.83
C PRO A 125 -18.96 23.60 15.92
N HIS A 126 -18.73 24.34 14.82
CA HIS A 126 -17.70 25.39 14.76
C HIS A 126 -17.86 26.46 15.85
N GLU A 127 -19.10 26.80 16.20
CA GLU A 127 -19.46 27.77 17.25
C GLU A 127 -19.19 27.26 18.67
N ALA A 128 -19.27 25.93 18.87
CA ALA A 128 -19.04 25.27 20.15
C ALA A 128 -17.59 24.77 20.31
N CYS A 129 -16.80 24.80 19.24
CA CYS A 129 -15.41 24.35 19.20
C CYS A 129 -14.49 25.36 19.92
N ASN A 130 -14.56 25.36 21.26
CA ASN A 130 -13.75 26.17 22.17
C ASN A 130 -13.18 25.28 23.28
N GLU A 131 -11.94 25.56 23.69
CA GLU A 131 -11.27 24.81 24.75
C GLU A 131 -11.99 24.95 26.10
N GLU A 132 -12.53 26.14 26.40
CA GLU A 132 -13.29 26.40 27.63
C GLU A 132 -14.55 25.53 27.72
N LYS A 133 -15.38 25.51 26.67
CA LYS A 133 -16.62 24.72 26.62
C LYS A 133 -16.36 23.22 26.68
N LEU A 134 -15.32 22.73 26.01
CA LEU A 134 -14.95 21.32 26.10
C LEU A 134 -14.43 20.97 27.51
N ASN A 135 -13.61 21.82 28.11
CA ASN A 135 -13.14 21.61 29.48
C ASN A 135 -14.29 21.62 30.49
N GLU A 136 -15.26 22.53 30.33
CA GLU A 136 -16.49 22.56 31.13
C GLU A 136 -17.29 21.27 30.99
N TYR A 137 -17.51 20.82 29.75
CA TYR A 137 -18.17 19.55 29.45
C TYR A 137 -17.51 18.37 30.19
N PHE A 138 -16.19 18.19 30.06
CA PHE A 138 -15.52 17.05 30.66
C PHE A 138 -15.45 17.12 32.19
N LYS A 139 -15.36 18.33 32.78
CA LYS A 139 -15.43 18.52 34.23
C LYS A 139 -16.79 18.13 34.79
N GLU A 140 -17.88 18.50 34.11
CA GLU A 140 -19.24 18.18 34.56
C GLU A 140 -19.60 16.71 34.28
N ALA A 141 -19.26 16.20 33.09
CA ALA A 141 -19.57 14.83 32.68
C ALA A 141 -18.70 13.77 33.37
N TYR A 142 -17.45 14.11 33.70
CA TYR A 142 -16.45 13.19 34.26
C TYR A 142 -15.61 13.85 35.36
N PRO A 143 -16.22 14.23 36.51
CA PRO A 143 -15.54 14.99 37.57
C PRO A 143 -14.37 14.23 38.21
N ALA A 144 -14.36 12.90 38.12
CA ALA A 144 -13.29 12.05 38.65
C ALA A 144 -12.10 11.88 37.69
N TYR A 145 -12.19 12.34 36.44
CA TYR A 145 -11.14 12.12 35.43
C TYR A 145 -10.30 13.39 35.25
N ASN A 146 -8.99 13.23 35.35
CA ASN A 146 -8.05 14.33 35.13
C ASN A 146 -7.61 14.36 33.66
N ILE A 147 -8.02 15.41 32.95
CA ILE A 147 -7.52 15.72 31.61
C ILE A 147 -6.13 16.33 31.74
N THR A 148 -5.14 15.70 31.10
CA THR A 148 -3.75 16.19 31.05
C THR A 148 -3.59 17.25 29.98
N HIS A 149 -4.15 17.01 28.80
CA HIS A 149 -4.07 17.93 27.66
C HIS A 149 -5.37 17.94 26.87
N LEU A 150 -5.76 19.14 26.44
CA LEU A 150 -6.80 19.37 25.46
C LEU A 150 -6.20 20.17 24.30
N THR A 151 -6.39 19.73 23.07
CA THR A 151 -5.85 20.43 21.89
C THR A 151 -6.88 20.46 20.79
N LEU A 152 -7.21 21.66 20.32
CA LEU A 152 -8.08 21.86 19.16
C LEU A 152 -7.28 21.71 17.87
N ALA A 153 -7.90 21.14 16.85
CA ALA A 153 -7.31 21.05 15.52
C ALA A 153 -7.80 22.18 14.61
N TYR A 154 -6.85 22.72 13.84
CA TYR A 154 -7.07 23.84 12.94
C TYR A 154 -6.75 23.45 11.50
N ASN A 155 -7.35 24.16 10.54
CA ASN A 155 -7.04 23.97 9.13
C ASN A 155 -5.72 24.66 8.81
N ILE A 156 -4.66 23.85 8.77
CA ILE A 156 -3.31 24.31 8.47
C ILE A 156 -2.88 24.02 7.02
N ALA A 157 -3.79 23.64 6.12
CA ALA A 157 -3.41 23.23 4.77
C ALA A 157 -2.69 24.35 3.99
N GLN A 158 -3.20 25.58 4.08
CA GLN A 158 -2.56 26.76 3.46
C GLN A 158 -1.25 27.13 4.14
N LEU A 159 -1.21 27.12 5.48
CA LEU A 159 0.01 27.35 6.25
C LEU A 159 1.11 26.34 5.87
N GLN A 160 0.78 25.05 5.84
CA GLN A 160 1.70 23.97 5.46
C GLN A 160 2.23 24.16 4.05
N HIS A 161 1.38 24.52 3.08
CA HIS A 161 1.82 24.81 1.71
C HIS A 161 2.78 26.02 1.65
N CYS A 162 2.43 27.13 2.30
CA CYS A 162 3.27 28.33 2.34
C CYS A 162 4.60 28.07 3.05
N TYR A 163 4.59 27.35 4.18
CA TYR A 163 5.78 26.99 4.94
C TYR A 163 6.73 26.11 4.12
N LYS A 164 6.20 25.05 3.46
CA LYS A 164 6.99 24.20 2.56
C LYS A 164 7.62 25.02 1.44
N ARG A 165 6.84 25.86 0.75
CA ARG A 165 7.38 26.74 -0.30
C ARG A 165 8.45 27.70 0.24
N ARG A 166 8.29 28.25 1.45
CA ARG A 166 9.31 29.10 2.10
C ARG A 166 10.63 28.37 2.29
N GLU A 167 10.60 27.18 2.90
CA GLU A 167 11.79 26.37 3.17
C GLU A 167 12.51 25.96 1.88
N LEU A 168 11.77 25.55 0.85
CA LEU A 168 12.35 25.22 -0.45
C LEU A 168 13.08 26.42 -1.07
N ASN A 169 12.43 27.59 -1.11
CA ASN A 169 13.02 28.79 -1.68
C ASN A 169 14.23 29.28 -0.87
N LEU A 170 14.19 29.15 0.47
CA LEU A 170 15.33 29.46 1.34
C LEU A 170 16.56 28.62 0.98
N ARG A 171 16.38 27.29 0.84
CA ARG A 171 17.47 26.37 0.48
C ARG A 171 18.04 26.69 -0.91
N ILE A 172 17.18 26.96 -1.89
CA ILE A 172 17.62 27.32 -3.25
C ILE A 172 18.37 28.66 -3.25
N TRP A 173 17.89 29.65 -2.49
CA TRP A 173 18.56 30.93 -2.34
C TRP A 173 19.94 30.79 -1.69
N GLN A 174 20.05 30.07 -0.57
CA GLN A 174 21.33 29.78 0.08
C GLN A 174 22.31 29.06 -0.87
N GLN A 175 21.82 28.08 -1.61
CA GLN A 175 22.62 27.37 -2.60
C GLN A 175 23.06 28.27 -3.77
N SER A 176 22.23 29.23 -4.17
CA SER A 176 22.55 30.21 -5.21
C SER A 176 23.66 31.16 -4.75
N LYS A 177 23.61 31.63 -3.49
CA LYS A 177 24.68 32.44 -2.88
C LYS A 177 26.01 31.69 -2.83
N LYS A 178 25.99 30.45 -2.34
CA LYS A 178 27.18 29.58 -2.31
C LYS A 178 27.80 29.40 -3.70
N MET A 179 26.98 29.23 -4.73
CA MET A 179 27.47 29.12 -6.12
C MET A 179 28.14 30.41 -6.62
N PHE A 180 27.62 31.57 -6.23
CA PHE A 180 28.23 32.85 -6.57
C PHE A 180 29.57 33.05 -5.88
N GLU A 181 29.67 32.70 -4.60
CA GLU A 181 30.94 32.74 -3.83
C GLU A 181 32.01 31.80 -4.42
N GLU A 182 31.62 30.59 -4.85
CA GLU A 182 32.54 29.59 -5.42
C GLU A 182 33.04 29.95 -6.83
N SER A 183 32.18 30.53 -7.67
CA SER A 183 32.45 30.68 -9.12
C SER A 183 32.63 32.12 -9.59
N GLY A 184 32.26 33.11 -8.76
CA GLY A 184 32.18 34.52 -9.13
C GLY A 184 31.11 34.87 -10.17
N LYS A 185 30.36 33.88 -10.69
CA LYS A 185 29.31 34.06 -11.70
C LYS A 185 27.94 34.01 -11.05
N ARG A 186 27.08 34.99 -11.39
CA ARG A 186 25.70 35.05 -10.89
C ARG A 186 24.86 33.94 -11.56
N PRO A 187 24.25 33.02 -10.78
CA PRO A 187 23.38 32.00 -11.33
C PRO A 187 22.11 32.61 -11.93
N VAL A 188 21.58 31.99 -12.98
CA VAL A 188 20.40 32.46 -13.71
C VAL A 188 19.19 31.54 -13.51
N VAL A 189 18.00 32.13 -13.52
CA VAL A 189 16.68 31.47 -13.54
C VAL A 189 16.01 31.73 -14.88
N TYR A 190 15.38 30.69 -15.43
CA TYR A 190 14.56 30.80 -16.65
C TYR A 190 13.08 30.90 -16.26
N ASN A 191 12.42 32.02 -16.59
CA ASN A 191 11.07 32.37 -16.11
C ASN A 191 9.90 31.63 -16.83
N ASN A 192 10.09 30.41 -17.31
CA ASN A 192 9.12 29.69 -18.13
C ASN A 192 8.54 28.46 -17.41
N LYS A 193 7.31 28.06 -17.78
CA LYS A 193 6.73 26.78 -17.33
C LYS A 193 7.48 25.56 -17.87
N CYS A 194 8.21 25.72 -18.99
CA CYS A 194 8.97 24.66 -19.65
C CYS A 194 10.43 24.55 -19.14
N GLY A 195 10.81 25.34 -18.12
CA GLY A 195 12.19 25.38 -17.60
C GLY A 195 13.20 25.71 -18.70
N GLN A 196 14.32 24.98 -18.70
CA GLN A 196 15.39 25.08 -19.70
C GLN A 196 15.10 24.34 -21.02
N MET A 197 13.95 23.65 -21.16
CA MET A 197 13.70 22.74 -22.28
C MET A 197 13.40 23.45 -23.62
N CYS A 198 12.94 24.71 -23.58
CA CYS A 198 12.82 25.58 -24.78
C CYS A 198 13.69 26.81 -24.57
N GLY A 199 14.81 26.88 -25.30
CA GLY A 199 15.69 28.06 -25.36
C GLY A 199 15.09 29.26 -26.11
N CYS A 200 13.85 29.13 -26.58
CA CYS A 200 13.18 30.05 -27.49
C CYS A 200 12.43 31.20 -26.78
N CYS A 201 12.02 31.02 -25.53
CA CYS A 201 11.05 31.92 -24.88
C CYS A 201 11.49 32.43 -23.50
N ALA A 202 12.73 32.21 -23.07
CA ALA A 202 13.11 32.39 -21.67
C ALA A 202 13.81 33.74 -21.42
N LYS A 203 13.24 34.55 -20.54
CA LYS A 203 13.97 35.68 -19.94
C LYS A 203 14.84 35.15 -18.80
N GLU A 204 16.13 35.42 -18.90
CA GLU A 204 17.09 35.16 -17.83
C GLU A 204 16.94 36.22 -16.75
N VAL A 205 16.82 35.78 -15.50
CA VAL A 205 16.75 36.64 -14.32
C VAL A 205 17.80 36.16 -13.33
N ASP A 206 18.37 37.08 -12.55
CA ASP A 206 19.29 36.74 -11.46
C ASP A 206 18.59 35.80 -10.46
N ALA A 207 19.18 34.61 -10.25
CA ALA A 207 18.60 33.60 -9.38
C ALA A 207 18.56 34.03 -7.90
N ILE A 208 19.59 34.75 -7.44
CA ILE A 208 19.69 35.18 -6.04
C ILE A 208 18.56 36.16 -5.75
N GLU A 209 18.40 37.19 -6.58
CA GLU A 209 17.33 38.18 -6.41
C GLU A 209 15.94 37.54 -6.56
N TYR A 210 15.78 36.63 -7.53
CA TYR A 210 14.52 35.93 -7.77
C TYR A 210 14.09 35.09 -6.56
N TYR A 211 14.96 34.22 -6.05
CA TYR A 211 14.63 33.34 -4.92
C TYR A 211 14.58 34.09 -3.60
N GLU A 212 15.33 35.19 -3.42
CA GLU A 212 15.20 36.09 -2.27
C GLU A 212 13.81 36.72 -2.21
N LYS A 213 13.34 37.26 -3.34
CA LYS A 213 12.00 37.83 -3.45
C LYS A 213 10.91 36.79 -3.15
N LEU A 214 11.05 35.58 -3.69
CA LEU A 214 10.12 34.48 -3.41
C LEU A 214 10.13 34.08 -1.93
N TYR A 215 11.32 33.91 -1.34
CA TYR A 215 11.48 33.60 0.08
C TYR A 215 10.77 34.64 0.96
N ASN A 216 11.01 35.94 0.71
CA ASN A 216 10.38 37.02 1.47
C ASN A 216 8.85 37.05 1.29
N THR A 217 8.37 36.85 0.05
CA THR A 217 6.93 36.76 -0.24
C THR A 217 6.27 35.62 0.53
N TYR A 218 6.89 34.43 0.58
CA TYR A 218 6.35 33.29 1.32
C TYR A 218 6.53 33.43 2.83
N LYS A 219 7.56 34.12 3.30
CA LYS A 219 7.75 34.46 4.72
C LYS A 219 6.59 35.30 5.24
N GLU A 220 6.24 36.38 4.54
CA GLU A 220 5.09 37.24 4.87
C GLU A 220 3.77 36.44 4.84
N ARG A 221 3.58 35.56 3.84
CA ARG A 221 2.39 34.70 3.77
C ARG A 221 2.31 33.70 4.92
N VAL A 222 3.43 33.13 5.36
CA VAL A 222 3.46 32.22 6.52
C VAL A 222 3.04 32.97 7.78
N GLU A 223 3.57 34.17 8.02
CA GLU A 223 3.19 35.01 9.15
C GLU A 223 1.70 35.37 9.11
N HIS A 224 1.20 35.84 7.96
CA HIS A 224 -0.22 36.15 7.78
C HIS A 224 -1.11 34.94 8.03
N GLU A 225 -0.78 33.78 7.46
CA GLU A 225 -1.54 32.54 7.67
C GLU A 225 -1.48 32.08 9.12
N TYR A 226 -0.32 32.16 9.77
CA TYR A 226 -0.10 31.79 11.17
C TYR A 226 -1.02 32.58 12.12
N LEU A 227 -1.09 33.91 11.95
CA LEU A 227 -1.96 34.78 12.75
C LEU A 227 -3.44 34.41 12.63
N HIS A 228 -3.87 33.87 11.49
CA HIS A 228 -5.26 33.50 11.21
C HIS A 228 -5.55 32.00 11.45
N VAL A 229 -4.61 31.16 11.87
CA VAL A 229 -4.85 29.72 12.06
C VAL A 229 -5.98 29.45 13.06
N ARG A 230 -6.03 30.20 14.17
CA ARG A 230 -7.02 29.98 15.25
C ARG A 230 -8.47 30.24 14.81
N SER A 231 -8.69 31.08 13.79
CA SER A 231 -10.04 31.32 13.25
C SER A 231 -10.51 30.17 12.36
N LYS A 232 -9.59 29.41 11.76
CA LYS A 232 -9.88 28.29 10.84
C LYS A 232 -10.09 26.97 11.60
N LYS A 233 -11.06 26.93 12.52
CA LYS A 233 -11.39 25.74 13.33
C LYS A 233 -11.93 24.59 12.46
N CYS A 234 -11.62 23.34 12.80
CA CYS A 234 -12.06 22.15 12.04
C CYS A 234 -13.18 21.33 12.68
N GLY A 235 -13.67 21.71 13.87
CA GLY A 235 -14.64 20.88 14.61
C GLY A 235 -14.05 19.56 15.12
N LEU A 236 -12.74 19.57 15.43
CA LEU A 236 -11.96 18.41 15.85
C LEU A 236 -11.13 18.76 17.09
N ALA A 237 -11.13 17.88 18.08
CA ALA A 237 -10.32 18.02 19.29
C ALA A 237 -9.63 16.70 19.69
N PHE A 238 -8.47 16.83 20.34
CA PHE A 238 -7.74 15.76 20.99
C PHE A 238 -7.78 15.96 22.49
N VAL A 239 -8.16 14.92 23.24
CA VAL A 239 -8.29 14.95 24.70
C VAL A 239 -7.48 13.82 25.29
N THR A 240 -6.46 14.15 26.08
CA THR A 240 -5.56 13.19 26.70
C THR A 240 -5.91 13.00 28.16
N PHE A 241 -6.24 11.77 28.53
CA PHE A 241 -6.57 11.35 29.89
C PHE A 241 -5.32 10.90 30.65
N SER A 242 -5.43 10.82 31.97
CA SER A 242 -4.32 10.40 32.83
C SER A 242 -4.02 8.91 32.64
N THR A 243 -5.06 8.09 32.48
CA THR A 243 -4.93 6.65 32.25
C THR A 243 -5.62 6.19 30.96
N PRO A 244 -5.12 5.13 30.29
CA PRO A 244 -5.78 4.55 29.12
C PRO A 244 -7.16 3.96 29.45
N VAL A 245 -7.38 3.56 30.71
CA VAL A 245 -8.66 3.03 31.20
C VAL A 245 -9.74 4.12 31.21
N GLU A 246 -9.40 5.34 31.64
CA GLU A 246 -10.29 6.51 31.57
C GLU A 246 -10.72 6.79 30.13
N ALA A 247 -9.75 6.87 29.21
CA ALA A 247 -10.02 7.10 27.79
C ALA A 247 -10.93 6.02 27.20
N HIS A 248 -10.71 4.75 27.56
CA HIS A 248 -11.56 3.64 27.10
C HIS A 248 -13.00 3.76 27.64
N ARG A 249 -13.18 4.13 28.91
CA ARG A 249 -14.51 4.34 29.52
C ARG A 249 -15.26 5.51 28.91
N VAL A 250 -14.58 6.63 28.63
CA VAL A 250 -15.21 7.75 27.94
C VAL A 250 -15.65 7.32 26.55
N ARG A 251 -14.75 6.68 25.77
CA ARG A 251 -15.07 6.20 24.42
C ARG A 251 -16.28 5.27 24.41
N SER A 252 -16.37 4.32 25.33
CA SER A 252 -17.45 3.31 25.34
C SER A 252 -18.84 3.92 25.58
N ASN A 253 -18.93 5.08 26.26
CA ASN A 253 -20.19 5.80 26.44
C ASN A 253 -20.71 6.45 25.15
N PHE A 254 -19.83 6.74 24.18
CA PHE A 254 -20.16 7.36 22.90
C PHE A 254 -20.36 6.36 21.76
N GLN A 255 -20.15 5.05 21.99
CA GLN A 255 -20.34 4.05 20.95
C GLN A 255 -21.83 3.70 20.77
N PRO A 256 -22.33 3.59 19.52
CA PRO A 256 -23.69 3.19 19.27
C PRO A 256 -23.90 1.73 19.69
N THR A 257 -24.88 1.49 20.56
CA THR A 257 -25.31 0.15 20.97
C THR A 257 -26.69 -0.14 20.41
N CYS A 258 -26.82 -1.22 19.64
CA CYS A 258 -28.05 -1.54 18.90
C CYS A 258 -29.29 -1.82 19.78
N PHE A 259 -29.14 -1.91 21.10
CA PHE A 259 -30.21 -2.28 22.04
C PHE A 259 -30.13 -1.62 23.43
N ALA A 260 -29.22 -0.66 23.66
CA ALA A 260 -29.09 -0.03 24.98
C ALA A 260 -29.44 1.46 24.96
N ALA A 261 -29.98 1.93 26.09
CA ALA A 261 -30.24 3.34 26.34
C ALA A 261 -28.98 4.19 26.17
N ASP A 262 -29.16 5.44 25.77
CA ASP A 262 -28.09 6.42 25.59
C ASP A 262 -27.22 6.53 26.87
N ARG A 263 -25.97 6.07 26.78
CA ARG A 263 -24.99 6.06 27.90
C ARG A 263 -24.21 7.36 28.00
N ARG A 264 -24.46 8.32 27.11
CA ARG A 264 -23.74 9.58 27.11
C ARG A 264 -24.11 10.39 28.35
N PRO A 265 -23.14 10.95 29.09
CA PRO A 265 -23.43 11.92 30.13
C PRO A 265 -24.16 13.11 29.51
N LYS A 266 -25.18 13.61 30.19
CA LYS A 266 -25.98 14.77 29.78
C LYS A 266 -25.73 15.94 30.75
N PRO A 267 -24.57 16.60 30.67
CA PRO A 267 -24.30 17.80 31.44
C PRO A 267 -25.17 18.97 30.95
N SER A 268 -25.25 20.02 31.75
CA SER A 268 -26.00 21.25 31.49
C SER A 268 -25.72 21.86 30.11
N ILE A 269 -24.47 21.76 29.63
CA ILE A 269 -24.01 22.31 28.35
C ILE A 269 -24.30 21.41 27.12
N SER A 270 -24.88 20.21 27.33
CA SER A 270 -25.04 19.15 26.32
C SER A 270 -25.67 19.62 24.99
N ASN A 271 -26.73 20.42 25.06
CA ASN A 271 -27.43 20.89 23.85
C ASN A 271 -26.63 21.94 23.07
N SER A 272 -25.85 22.77 23.78
CA SER A 272 -25.07 23.85 23.15
C SER A 272 -23.77 23.36 22.49
N ILE A 273 -23.29 22.17 22.87
CA ILE A 273 -22.02 21.61 22.39
C ILE A 273 -22.20 20.54 21.29
N GLY A 274 -23.45 20.15 21.01
CA GLY A 274 -23.78 19.25 19.91
C GLY A 274 -23.32 17.80 20.10
N ILE A 275 -23.40 17.25 21.32
CA ILE A 275 -22.88 15.91 21.67
C ILE A 275 -23.39 14.81 20.73
N HIS A 276 -24.61 14.95 20.19
CA HIS A 276 -25.20 13.96 19.30
C HIS A 276 -24.46 13.77 17.98
N GLU A 277 -23.72 14.79 17.54
CA GLU A 277 -22.92 14.76 16.30
C GLU A 277 -21.49 14.24 16.54
N TRP A 278 -21.11 14.04 17.81
CA TRP A 278 -19.74 13.68 18.15
C TRP A 278 -19.42 12.24 17.79
N ASN A 279 -18.32 12.06 17.06
CA ASN A 279 -17.71 10.77 16.83
C ASN A 279 -16.40 10.66 17.62
N VAL A 280 -16.41 9.84 18.67
CA VAL A 280 -15.29 9.65 19.60
C VAL A 280 -14.56 8.34 19.30
N SER A 281 -13.27 8.44 19.01
CA SER A 281 -12.41 7.30 18.74
C SER A 281 -11.03 7.47 19.41
N PHE A 282 -10.25 6.40 19.54
CA PHE A 282 -8.85 6.56 19.97
C PHE A 282 -8.08 7.36 18.94
N ALA A 283 -7.29 8.32 19.41
CA ALA A 283 -6.45 9.11 18.54
C ALA A 283 -5.31 8.23 17.98
N PRO A 284 -5.11 8.22 16.64
CA PRO A 284 -3.96 7.56 16.05
C PRO A 284 -2.67 8.32 16.42
N SER A 285 -1.51 7.67 16.32
CA SER A 285 -0.22 8.35 16.51
C SER A 285 -0.15 9.64 15.67
N PRO A 286 0.36 10.77 16.22
CA PRO A 286 0.43 12.05 15.49
C PRO A 286 1.14 11.96 14.14
N LYS A 287 2.14 11.07 14.00
CA LYS A 287 2.86 10.81 12.73
C LYS A 287 1.98 10.15 11.67
N ASN A 288 0.92 9.46 12.08
CA ASN A 288 -0.03 8.79 11.18
C ASN A 288 -1.16 9.73 10.71
N ILE A 289 -1.22 10.97 11.21
CA ILE A 289 -2.25 11.96 10.86
C ILE A 289 -1.76 12.82 9.69
N ILE A 290 -2.55 12.84 8.61
CA ILE A 290 -2.32 13.74 7.47
C ILE A 290 -3.09 15.04 7.72
N TRP A 291 -2.43 15.99 8.38
CA TRP A 291 -3.04 17.24 8.84
C TRP A 291 -3.68 18.07 7.71
N LYS A 292 -3.08 18.07 6.50
CA LYS A 292 -3.61 18.75 5.30
C LYS A 292 -5.01 18.28 4.88
N ASN A 293 -5.42 17.07 5.26
CA ASN A 293 -6.66 16.43 4.81
C ASN A 293 -7.76 16.38 5.88
N ILE A 294 -7.49 16.81 7.12
CA ILE A 294 -8.46 16.83 8.22
C ILE A 294 -9.72 17.67 7.95
N PRO A 295 -9.65 18.89 7.37
CA PRO A 295 -10.80 19.80 7.31
C PRO A 295 -11.92 19.39 6.35
N MET A 296 -11.84 18.22 5.74
CA MET A 296 -12.73 17.82 4.66
C MET A 296 -14.06 17.26 5.18
N SER A 297 -15.18 17.67 4.58
CA SER A 297 -16.49 17.14 4.92
C SER A 297 -16.63 15.67 4.46
N GLU A 298 -17.28 14.85 5.28
CA GLU A 298 -17.42 13.41 5.06
C GLU A 298 -18.19 13.10 3.75
N VAL A 299 -19.21 13.90 3.41
CA VAL A 299 -19.99 13.75 2.17
C VAL A 299 -19.14 14.04 0.92
N SER A 300 -18.37 15.13 0.94
CA SER A 300 -17.48 15.49 -0.17
C SER A 300 -16.37 14.45 -0.33
N HIS A 301 -15.85 13.95 0.78
CA HIS A 301 -14.83 12.90 0.81
C HIS A 301 -15.36 11.59 0.18
N TRP A 302 -16.56 11.14 0.57
CA TRP A 302 -17.18 9.95 0.00
C TRP A 302 -17.46 10.08 -1.50
N PHE A 303 -18.04 11.22 -1.93
CA PHE A 303 -18.27 11.46 -3.36
C PHE A 303 -16.96 11.42 -4.16
N ARG A 304 -15.88 12.03 -3.63
CA ARG A 304 -14.57 12.00 -4.28
C ARG A 304 -14.02 10.58 -4.40
N ILE A 305 -14.13 9.76 -3.34
CA ILE A 305 -13.71 8.35 -3.38
C ILE A 305 -14.44 7.61 -4.49
N ILE A 306 -15.75 7.79 -4.64
CA ILE A 306 -16.52 7.12 -5.70
C ILE A 306 -16.03 7.54 -7.09
N VAL A 307 -15.96 8.84 -7.35
CA VAL A 307 -15.56 9.37 -8.67
C VAL A 307 -14.16 8.90 -9.04
N VAL A 308 -13.20 9.00 -8.10
CA VAL A 308 -11.81 8.59 -8.33
C VAL A 308 -11.71 7.09 -8.63
N ASN A 309 -12.44 6.24 -7.91
CA ASN A 309 -12.41 4.80 -8.14
C ASN A 309 -13.11 4.38 -9.44
N ILE A 310 -14.20 5.06 -9.85
CA ILE A 310 -14.83 4.83 -11.16
C ILE A 310 -13.86 5.14 -12.30
N VAL A 311 -13.17 6.30 -12.22
CA VAL A 311 -12.16 6.70 -13.20
C VAL A 311 -11.03 5.67 -13.27
N LEU A 312 -10.57 5.17 -12.12
CA LEU A 312 -9.52 4.16 -12.04
C LEU A 312 -9.94 2.83 -12.70
N VAL A 313 -11.19 2.39 -12.49
CA VAL A 313 -11.74 1.19 -13.17
C VAL A 313 -11.75 1.37 -14.69
N PHE A 314 -12.18 2.54 -15.18
CA PHE A 314 -12.19 2.83 -16.61
C PHE A 314 -10.78 2.77 -17.22
N PHE A 315 -9.79 3.40 -16.57
CA PHE A 315 -8.39 3.33 -17.03
C PHE A 315 -7.87 1.89 -17.04
N MET A 316 -8.19 1.09 -16.03
CA MET A 316 -7.76 -0.31 -15.95
C MET A 316 -8.30 -1.14 -17.13
N ILE A 317 -9.60 -0.99 -17.47
CA ILE A 317 -10.19 -1.68 -18.63
C ILE A 317 -9.54 -1.21 -19.93
N PHE A 318 -9.35 0.10 -20.09
CA PHE A 318 -8.71 0.68 -21.27
C PHE A 318 -7.28 0.16 -21.45
N LEU A 319 -6.49 0.04 -20.38
CA LEU A 319 -5.12 -0.47 -20.43
C LEU A 319 -5.07 -1.98 -20.70
N THR A 320 -6.03 -2.76 -20.20
CA THR A 320 -6.02 -4.22 -20.41
C THR A 320 -6.43 -4.60 -21.83
N THR A 321 -7.36 -3.86 -22.43
CA THR A 321 -8.00 -4.20 -23.71
C THR A 321 -6.99 -4.49 -24.86
N PRO A 322 -5.95 -3.66 -25.12
CA PRO A 322 -5.05 -3.89 -26.24
C PRO A 322 -4.25 -5.19 -26.12
N SER A 323 -3.87 -5.61 -24.90
CA SER A 323 -3.18 -6.89 -24.67
C SER A 323 -4.05 -8.08 -25.07
N ILE A 324 -5.32 -8.04 -24.69
CA ILE A 324 -6.28 -9.10 -24.98
C ILE A 324 -6.51 -9.16 -26.48
N VAL A 325 -6.75 -8.02 -27.12
CA VAL A 325 -6.92 -7.95 -28.57
C VAL A 325 -5.70 -8.54 -29.29
N MET A 326 -4.48 -8.11 -28.94
CA MET A 326 -3.24 -8.59 -29.54
C MET A 326 -3.08 -10.11 -29.43
N SER A 327 -3.48 -10.70 -28.30
CA SER A 327 -3.41 -12.15 -28.07
C SER A 327 -4.38 -12.96 -28.95
N THR A 328 -5.42 -12.33 -29.50
CA THR A 328 -6.41 -12.97 -30.37
C THR A 328 -6.11 -12.81 -31.86
N ILE A 329 -5.21 -11.89 -32.24
CA ILE A 329 -4.89 -11.60 -33.65
C ILE A 329 -4.38 -12.83 -34.39
N ASP A 330 -3.58 -13.69 -33.76
CA ASP A 330 -3.05 -14.91 -34.40
C ASP A 330 -4.16 -15.93 -34.68
N LYS A 331 -5.08 -16.10 -33.73
CA LYS A 331 -6.26 -16.99 -33.88
C LYS A 331 -7.13 -16.52 -35.04
N ILE A 332 -7.33 -15.20 -35.12
CA ILE A 332 -8.04 -14.53 -36.21
C ILE A 332 -7.30 -14.74 -37.54
N ALA A 333 -6.00 -14.42 -37.60
CA ALA A 333 -5.19 -14.51 -38.81
C ALA A 333 -5.14 -15.94 -39.38
N ASN A 334 -5.00 -16.95 -38.51
CA ASN A 334 -5.00 -18.35 -38.92
C ASN A 334 -6.39 -18.83 -39.38
N LYS A 335 -7.48 -18.32 -38.81
CA LYS A 335 -8.86 -18.58 -39.28
C LYS A 335 -9.10 -17.99 -40.67
N TYR A 336 -8.66 -16.75 -40.92
CA TYR A 336 -8.78 -16.12 -42.24
C TYR A 336 -7.89 -16.75 -43.32
N ARG A 337 -6.82 -17.46 -42.92
CA ARG A 337 -5.97 -18.24 -43.83
C ARG A 337 -6.69 -19.44 -44.44
N SER A 338 -7.79 -19.93 -43.83
CA SER A 338 -8.54 -21.09 -44.34
C SER A 338 -9.70 -20.74 -45.28
N ILE A 339 -10.06 -19.46 -45.43
CA ILE A 339 -11.17 -19.01 -46.28
C ILE A 339 -10.64 -18.69 -47.69
N ASP A 340 -11.19 -19.37 -48.71
CA ASP A 340 -10.61 -19.46 -50.06
C ASP A 340 -10.42 -18.14 -50.87
N PRO A 341 -11.13 -17.01 -50.66
CA PRO A 341 -10.78 -15.78 -51.37
C PRO A 341 -9.57 -15.04 -50.76
N LEU A 342 -9.22 -15.28 -49.48
CA LEU A 342 -8.11 -14.60 -48.78
C LEU A 342 -6.80 -15.41 -48.75
N LYS A 343 -6.82 -16.67 -49.21
CA LYS A 343 -5.66 -17.59 -49.24
C LYS A 343 -4.45 -17.02 -49.99
N ARG A 344 -4.67 -16.18 -51.01
CA ARG A 344 -3.61 -15.57 -51.84
C ARG A 344 -2.91 -14.38 -51.16
N VAL A 345 -3.63 -13.60 -50.36
CA VAL A 345 -3.09 -12.41 -49.66
C VAL A 345 -2.47 -12.79 -48.31
N THR A 346 -3.08 -13.75 -47.59
CA THR A 346 -2.64 -14.16 -46.24
C THR A 346 -1.45 -15.12 -46.24
N LYS A 347 -1.12 -15.78 -47.36
CA LYS A 347 0.07 -16.65 -47.44
C LYS A 347 1.38 -15.88 -47.28
N GLN A 348 1.38 -14.59 -47.61
CA GLN A 348 2.57 -13.73 -47.65
C GLN A 348 2.83 -12.97 -46.35
N ILE A 349 1.83 -12.89 -45.45
CA ILE A 349 1.98 -12.27 -44.13
C ILE A 349 2.22 -13.40 -43.11
N GLN A 350 3.48 -13.72 -42.89
CA GLN A 350 3.88 -14.56 -41.76
C GLN A 350 4.11 -13.61 -40.59
N VAL A 351 3.10 -13.48 -39.72
CA VAL A 351 3.24 -12.66 -38.51
C VAL A 351 4.36 -13.29 -37.68
N PRO A 352 5.41 -12.55 -37.31
CA PRO A 352 6.48 -13.12 -36.50
C PRO A 352 5.91 -13.66 -35.19
N VAL A 353 6.34 -14.86 -34.77
CA VAL A 353 5.90 -15.49 -33.50
C VAL A 353 6.09 -14.55 -32.30
N PHE A 354 7.10 -13.68 -32.36
CA PHE A 354 7.35 -12.62 -31.38
C PHE A 354 6.18 -11.62 -31.24
N LEU A 355 5.56 -11.22 -32.35
CA LEU A 355 4.44 -10.28 -32.35
C LEU A 355 3.16 -10.90 -31.78
N THR A 356 2.96 -12.21 -31.92
CA THR A 356 1.71 -12.87 -31.51
C THR A 356 1.76 -13.43 -30.10
N SER A 357 2.94 -13.85 -29.61
CA SER A 357 3.08 -14.51 -28.30
C SER A 357 3.76 -13.66 -27.23
N VAL A 358 4.71 -12.79 -27.59
CA VAL A 358 5.52 -12.03 -26.63
C VAL A 358 4.99 -10.61 -26.43
N MET A 359 4.54 -9.95 -27.50
CA MET A 359 4.01 -8.58 -27.43
C MET A 359 2.80 -8.40 -26.49
N PRO A 360 1.76 -9.28 -26.51
CA PRO A 360 0.64 -9.16 -25.59
C PRO A 360 1.09 -9.20 -24.12
N VAL A 361 2.04 -10.09 -23.82
CA VAL A 361 2.59 -10.29 -22.48
C VAL A 361 3.44 -9.10 -22.05
N LEU A 362 4.31 -8.59 -22.94
CA LEU A 362 5.11 -7.39 -22.69
C LEU A 362 4.23 -6.15 -22.48
N LEU A 363 3.20 -5.99 -23.29
CA LEU A 363 2.29 -4.83 -23.21
C LEU A 363 1.47 -4.88 -21.92
N LEU A 364 0.91 -6.05 -21.57
CA LEU A 364 0.24 -6.25 -20.27
C LEU A 364 1.20 -5.96 -19.11
N ARG A 365 2.46 -6.39 -19.22
CA ARG A 365 3.49 -6.12 -18.21
C ARG A 365 3.80 -4.64 -18.05
N ILE A 366 3.97 -3.91 -19.15
CA ILE A 366 4.25 -2.46 -19.12
C ILE A 366 3.09 -1.74 -18.43
N PHE A 367 1.86 -2.10 -18.78
CA PHE A 367 0.68 -1.52 -18.14
C PHE A 367 0.54 -1.95 -16.68
N ALA A 368 0.85 -3.20 -16.34
CA ALA A 368 0.93 -3.65 -14.94
C ALA A 368 1.90 -2.79 -14.14
N ALA A 369 3.11 -2.57 -14.67
CA ALA A 369 4.14 -1.77 -14.02
C ALA A 369 3.75 -0.29 -13.87
N ALA A 370 2.85 0.23 -14.71
CA ALA A 370 2.30 1.57 -14.59
C ALA A 370 1.17 1.69 -13.55
N MET A 371 0.50 0.58 -13.20
CA MET A 371 -0.64 0.58 -12.26
C MET A 371 -0.30 1.10 -10.85
N PRO A 372 0.83 0.74 -10.21
CA PRO A 372 1.22 1.31 -8.92
C PRO A 372 1.24 2.84 -8.90
N SER A 373 1.78 3.47 -9.95
CA SER A 373 1.84 4.93 -10.08
C SER A 373 0.44 5.52 -10.20
N LEU A 374 -0.43 4.93 -11.03
CA LEU A 374 -1.82 5.37 -11.19
C LEU A 374 -2.63 5.23 -9.89
N VAL A 375 -2.48 4.10 -9.19
CA VAL A 375 -3.14 3.85 -7.89
C VAL A 375 -2.62 4.81 -6.83
N SER A 376 -1.32 5.13 -6.83
CA SER A 376 -0.74 6.13 -5.92
C SER A 376 -1.35 7.51 -6.13
N VAL A 377 -1.36 8.00 -7.37
CA VAL A 377 -1.92 9.33 -7.70
C VAL A 377 -3.41 9.38 -7.35
N THR A 378 -4.19 8.39 -7.78
CA THR A 378 -5.63 8.34 -7.48
C THR A 378 -5.89 8.26 -5.97
N SER A 379 -5.14 7.46 -5.22
CA SER A 379 -5.32 7.36 -3.77
C SER A 379 -4.94 8.64 -3.03
N LEU A 380 -3.96 9.41 -3.53
CA LEU A 380 -3.66 10.75 -2.99
C LEU A 380 -4.80 11.75 -3.27
N LEU A 381 -5.43 11.65 -4.44
CA LEU A 381 -6.60 12.49 -4.78
C LEU A 381 -7.79 12.24 -3.84
N GLU A 382 -7.93 11.05 -3.26
CA GLU A 382 -9.00 10.77 -2.28
C GLU A 382 -8.91 11.63 -1.02
N LYS A 383 -7.71 12.15 -0.68
CA LYS A 383 -7.44 12.94 0.52
C LYS A 383 -7.79 12.23 1.83
N GLN A 384 -7.31 10.99 1.99
CA GLN A 384 -7.39 10.29 3.27
C GLN A 384 -6.66 11.08 4.38
N TRP A 385 -7.28 11.18 5.56
CA TRP A 385 -6.70 11.91 6.71
C TRP A 385 -5.78 11.06 7.59
N LYS A 386 -5.73 9.74 7.38
CA LYS A 386 -4.77 8.81 8.02
C LYS A 386 -3.80 8.28 6.98
N LYS A 387 -2.51 8.31 7.29
CA LYS A 387 -1.47 7.69 6.44
C LYS A 387 -1.70 6.19 6.31
N SER A 388 -2.05 5.51 7.39
CA SER A 388 -2.32 4.08 7.32
C SER A 388 -3.60 3.68 6.61
N ALA A 389 -4.60 4.57 6.55
CA ALA A 389 -5.77 4.34 5.71
C ALA A 389 -5.42 4.53 4.22
N LEU A 390 -4.55 5.51 3.92
CA LEU A 390 -4.01 5.71 2.58
C LEU A 390 -3.24 4.48 2.10
N ASP A 391 -2.31 3.96 2.91
CA ASP A 391 -1.49 2.79 2.56
C ASP A 391 -2.34 1.53 2.36
N LYS A 392 -3.32 1.30 3.23
CA LYS A 392 -4.29 0.19 3.05
C LYS A 392 -5.13 0.35 1.80
N SER A 393 -5.63 1.56 1.53
CA SER A 393 -6.44 1.86 0.33
C SER A 393 -5.62 1.58 -0.93
N MET A 394 -4.36 2.06 -0.98
CA MET A 394 -3.43 1.77 -2.07
C MET A 394 -3.18 0.27 -2.22
N MET A 395 -2.89 -0.43 -1.13
CA MET A 395 -2.61 -1.87 -1.11
C MET A 395 -3.80 -2.71 -1.62
N ILE A 396 -5.02 -2.44 -1.12
CA ILE A 396 -6.24 -3.16 -1.54
C ILE A 396 -6.53 -2.91 -3.01
N LYS A 397 -6.56 -1.64 -3.43
CA LYS A 397 -6.81 -1.30 -4.83
C LYS A 397 -5.78 -1.94 -5.75
N LEU A 398 -4.50 -1.82 -5.42
CA LEU A 398 -3.45 -2.36 -6.27
C LEU A 398 -3.56 -3.88 -6.39
N PHE A 399 -3.83 -4.60 -5.30
CA PHE A 399 -4.06 -6.04 -5.35
C PHE A 399 -5.26 -6.40 -6.22
N VAL A 400 -6.41 -5.76 -6.02
CA VAL A 400 -7.65 -6.02 -6.77
C VAL A 400 -7.46 -5.69 -8.25
N PHE A 401 -6.92 -4.51 -8.58
CA PHE A 401 -6.74 -4.10 -9.97
C PHE A 401 -5.67 -4.91 -10.68
N LEU A 402 -4.54 -5.25 -10.05
CA LEU A 402 -3.54 -6.14 -10.66
C LEU A 402 -4.09 -7.54 -10.87
N SER A 403 -4.84 -8.09 -9.89
CA SER A 403 -5.49 -9.39 -10.05
C SER A 403 -6.53 -9.36 -11.17
N MET A 404 -7.32 -8.29 -11.27
CA MET A 404 -8.27 -8.11 -12.37
C MET A 404 -7.57 -8.01 -13.73
N MET A 405 -6.53 -7.18 -13.81
CA MET A 405 -5.81 -6.89 -15.05
C MET A 405 -4.97 -8.07 -15.55
N ILE A 406 -4.31 -8.79 -14.64
CA ILE A 406 -3.42 -9.91 -14.98
C ILE A 406 -4.21 -11.21 -15.12
N LEU A 407 -5.08 -11.54 -14.16
CA LEU A 407 -5.75 -12.84 -14.08
C LEU A 407 -7.14 -12.83 -14.71
N ILE A 408 -8.04 -11.99 -14.20
CA ILE A 408 -9.49 -12.15 -14.46
C ILE A 408 -9.86 -11.65 -15.86
N LEU A 409 -9.44 -10.44 -16.25
CA LEU A 409 -9.78 -9.85 -17.54
C LEU A 409 -9.18 -10.58 -18.74
N PRO A 410 -7.89 -11.02 -18.74
CA PRO A 410 -7.37 -11.82 -19.84
C PRO A 410 -8.11 -13.14 -19.99
N SER A 411 -8.48 -13.79 -18.88
CA SER A 411 -9.22 -15.06 -18.92
C SER A 411 -10.65 -14.88 -19.46
N LEU A 412 -11.35 -13.81 -19.03
CA LEU A 412 -12.66 -13.39 -19.57
C LEU A 412 -12.60 -12.93 -21.04
N GLY A 413 -11.62 -12.11 -21.40
CA GLY A 413 -11.52 -11.48 -22.70
C GLY A 413 -11.13 -12.46 -23.80
N LEU A 414 -10.19 -13.37 -23.51
CA LEU A 414 -9.80 -14.44 -24.44
C LEU A 414 -10.98 -15.34 -24.81
N THR A 415 -11.92 -15.53 -23.89
CA THR A 415 -13.04 -16.47 -24.05
C THR A 415 -14.26 -15.77 -24.65
N SER A 416 -14.54 -14.53 -24.24
CA SER A 416 -15.62 -13.71 -24.79
C SER A 416 -15.36 -13.33 -26.25
N ILE A 417 -14.14 -12.94 -26.61
CA ILE A 417 -13.80 -12.58 -28.00
C ILE A 417 -13.86 -13.81 -28.91
N GLU A 418 -13.32 -14.96 -28.47
CA GLU A 418 -13.42 -16.21 -29.24
C GLU A 418 -14.87 -16.61 -29.50
N GLY A 419 -15.73 -16.52 -28.49
CA GLY A 419 -17.15 -16.75 -28.65
C GLY A 419 -17.76 -15.79 -29.68
N PHE A 420 -17.48 -14.49 -29.54
CA PHE A 420 -18.06 -13.46 -30.40
C PHE A 420 -17.66 -13.65 -31.86
N LEU A 421 -16.38 -13.93 -32.11
CA LEU A 421 -15.87 -14.23 -33.43
C LEU A 421 -16.52 -15.49 -34.04
N ARG A 422 -16.89 -16.50 -33.23
CA ARG A 422 -17.62 -17.66 -33.75
C ARG A 422 -19.05 -17.29 -34.10
N TRP A 423 -19.75 -16.56 -33.23
CA TRP A 423 -21.13 -16.12 -33.48
C TRP A 423 -21.24 -15.23 -34.73
N VAL A 424 -20.30 -14.29 -34.94
CA VAL A 424 -20.33 -13.39 -36.11
C VAL A 424 -19.98 -14.12 -37.41
N PHE A 425 -19.06 -15.09 -37.39
CA PHE A 425 -18.47 -15.65 -38.60
C PHE A 425 -18.89 -17.08 -38.95
N GLU A 426 -19.59 -17.80 -38.07
CA GLU A 426 -20.16 -19.13 -38.37
C GLU A 426 -21.68 -19.03 -38.51
N ASN A 427 -22.20 -19.28 -39.72
CA ASN A 427 -23.64 -19.32 -39.99
C ASN A 427 -24.36 -20.37 -39.13
N GLU A 428 -25.59 -20.05 -38.70
CA GLU A 428 -26.41 -20.80 -37.73
C GLU A 428 -26.64 -22.29 -38.07
N GLU A 429 -26.49 -22.73 -39.32
CA GLU A 429 -26.88 -24.07 -39.76
C GLU A 429 -25.92 -25.21 -39.35
N ASN A 430 -24.65 -24.92 -39.02
CA ASN A 430 -23.68 -25.94 -38.57
C ASN A 430 -23.42 -25.93 -37.06
N VAL A 431 -24.13 -25.09 -36.30
CA VAL A 431 -24.01 -24.97 -34.84
C VAL A 431 -24.83 -26.08 -34.18
N SER A 432 -24.41 -27.34 -34.42
CA SER A 432 -24.95 -28.49 -33.71
C SER A 432 -24.77 -28.33 -32.19
N ARG A 433 -25.74 -28.86 -31.43
CA ARG A 433 -25.95 -28.76 -29.97
C ARG A 433 -24.68 -28.87 -29.10
N ASN A 434 -23.59 -29.45 -29.60
CA ASN A 434 -22.32 -29.63 -28.89
C ASN A 434 -21.47 -28.35 -28.75
N ASN A 435 -21.78 -27.26 -29.48
CA ASN A 435 -20.93 -26.06 -29.55
C ASN A 435 -21.49 -24.80 -28.85
N ARG A 436 -22.71 -24.83 -28.31
CA ARG A 436 -23.29 -23.68 -27.58
C ARG A 436 -22.65 -23.43 -26.20
N ILE A 437 -21.80 -24.33 -25.71
CA ILE A 437 -21.28 -24.34 -24.33
C ILE A 437 -19.95 -23.58 -24.18
N ARG A 438 -19.26 -23.22 -25.27
CA ARG A 438 -17.89 -22.65 -25.18
C ARG A 438 -17.83 -21.19 -24.68
N TRP A 439 -18.95 -20.49 -24.61
CA TRP A 439 -19.07 -19.15 -24.00
C TRP A 439 -18.99 -19.15 -22.47
N MET A 440 -19.08 -20.32 -21.83
CA MET A 440 -18.98 -20.44 -20.38
C MET A 440 -17.54 -20.59 -19.86
N CYS A 441 -16.50 -20.62 -20.69
CA CYS A 441 -15.15 -20.97 -20.22
C CYS A 441 -14.30 -19.77 -19.74
N VAL A 442 -14.71 -19.01 -18.71
CA VAL A 442 -13.95 -17.86 -18.17
C VAL A 442 -12.49 -18.16 -17.73
N PHE A 443 -12.10 -19.41 -17.47
CA PHE A 443 -10.72 -19.77 -17.07
C PHE A 443 -10.18 -20.99 -17.84
N LEU A 444 -9.98 -20.86 -19.15
CA LEU A 444 -9.51 -21.97 -19.98
C LEU A 444 -8.05 -22.36 -19.65
N PRO A 445 -7.76 -23.61 -19.22
CA PRO A 445 -6.39 -24.06 -18.95
C PRO A 445 -5.47 -24.01 -20.17
N ASP A 446 -6.03 -24.06 -21.37
CA ASP A 446 -5.28 -23.90 -22.63
C ASP A 446 -4.59 -22.53 -22.74
N ASN A 447 -5.10 -21.52 -22.01
CA ASN A 447 -4.47 -20.20 -21.90
C ASN A 447 -3.33 -20.16 -20.86
N GLY A 448 -3.03 -21.27 -20.16
CA GLY A 448 -1.97 -21.35 -19.15
C GLY A 448 -0.59 -20.91 -19.66
N ALA A 449 -0.30 -21.11 -20.96
CA ALA A 449 0.95 -20.68 -21.58
C ALA A 449 1.15 -19.16 -21.53
N PHE A 450 0.07 -18.38 -21.66
CA PHE A 450 0.12 -16.93 -21.53
C PHE A 450 0.60 -16.51 -20.13
N PHE A 451 0.03 -17.13 -19.10
CA PHE A 451 0.38 -16.86 -17.71
C PHE A 451 1.79 -17.33 -17.36
N VAL A 452 2.20 -18.49 -17.84
CA VAL A 452 3.58 -18.97 -17.69
C VAL A 452 4.56 -17.96 -18.29
N ASN A 453 4.34 -17.50 -19.52
CA ASN A 453 5.16 -16.48 -20.15
C ASN A 453 5.14 -15.14 -19.39
N TYR A 454 3.99 -14.75 -18.85
CA TYR A 454 3.88 -13.57 -17.99
C TYR A 454 4.77 -13.68 -16.74
N ILE A 455 4.76 -14.83 -16.05
CA ILE A 455 5.62 -15.04 -14.87
C ILE A 455 7.10 -15.10 -15.26
N ILE A 456 7.47 -15.75 -16.38
CA ILE A 456 8.87 -15.77 -16.89
C ILE A 456 9.36 -14.34 -17.13
N THR A 457 8.60 -13.55 -17.91
CA THR A 457 8.97 -12.14 -18.13
C THR A 457 8.99 -11.37 -16.81
N SER A 458 8.21 -11.79 -15.81
CA SER A 458 8.24 -11.18 -14.48
C SER A 458 9.46 -11.47 -13.65
N ALA A 459 9.91 -12.71 -13.67
CA ALA A 459 11.11 -13.12 -12.98
C ALA A 459 12.34 -12.37 -13.50
N PHE A 460 12.48 -12.24 -14.83
CA PHE A 460 13.70 -11.71 -15.41
C PHE A 460 13.60 -10.20 -15.76
N ILE A 461 12.65 -9.82 -16.62
CA ILE A 461 12.52 -8.42 -17.07
C ILE A 461 12.04 -7.54 -15.92
N GLY A 462 11.13 -8.05 -15.08
CA GLY A 462 10.67 -7.33 -13.89
C GLY A 462 11.77 -7.01 -12.90
N ALA A 463 12.51 -8.04 -12.49
CA ALA A 463 13.63 -7.89 -11.58
C ALA A 463 14.68 -6.92 -12.11
N ALA A 464 14.99 -6.98 -13.42
CA ALA A 464 15.90 -6.04 -14.05
C ALA A 464 15.39 -4.60 -13.94
N ILE A 465 14.13 -4.33 -14.32
CA ILE A 465 13.53 -2.98 -14.26
C ILE A 465 13.52 -2.43 -12.83
N GLU A 466 13.25 -3.28 -11.84
CA GLU A 466 13.22 -2.90 -10.43
C GLU A 466 14.61 -2.58 -9.88
N LEU A 467 15.64 -3.36 -10.23
CA LEU A 467 17.04 -3.04 -9.91
C LEU A 467 17.52 -1.76 -10.59
N LEU A 468 17.09 -1.52 -11.84
CA LEU A 468 17.35 -0.27 -12.56
C LEU A 468 16.57 0.92 -12.02
N ARG A 469 15.55 0.68 -11.17
CA ARG A 469 14.63 1.69 -10.63
C ARG A 469 14.05 2.60 -11.72
N LEU A 470 13.61 2.00 -12.83
CA LEU A 470 13.25 2.75 -14.04
C LEU A 470 12.19 3.84 -13.78
N ALA A 471 11.18 3.55 -12.97
CA ALA A 471 10.13 4.53 -12.64
C ALA A 471 10.69 5.73 -11.87
N ASP A 472 11.51 5.48 -10.85
CA ASP A 472 12.17 6.53 -10.06
C ASP A 472 13.12 7.35 -10.94
N LEU A 473 13.84 6.70 -11.87
CA LEU A 473 14.76 7.35 -12.81
C LEU A 473 14.02 8.27 -13.79
N VAL A 474 12.90 7.81 -14.36
CA VAL A 474 12.08 8.63 -15.26
C VAL A 474 11.52 9.83 -14.52
N PHE A 475 11.02 9.64 -13.29
CA PHE A 475 10.52 10.74 -12.46
C PHE A 475 11.64 11.74 -12.09
N TYR A 476 12.81 11.24 -11.72
CA TYR A 476 13.99 12.06 -11.44
C TYR A 476 14.42 12.88 -12.66
N ILE A 477 14.48 12.28 -13.85
CA ILE A 477 14.81 12.97 -15.10
C ILE A 477 13.77 14.05 -15.38
N TYR A 478 12.48 13.72 -15.22
CA TYR A 478 11.40 14.69 -15.41
C TYR A 478 11.57 15.92 -14.51
N ILE A 479 11.74 15.72 -13.20
CA ILE A 479 11.93 16.83 -12.25
C ILE A 479 13.15 17.68 -12.65
N ILE A 480 14.28 17.03 -12.94
CA ILE A 480 15.52 17.74 -13.29
C ILE A 480 15.37 18.57 -14.57
N VAL A 481 14.68 18.05 -15.58
CA VAL A 481 14.44 18.78 -16.84
C VAL A 481 13.48 19.95 -16.63
N THR A 482 12.55 19.84 -15.68
CA THR A 482 11.62 20.93 -15.34
C THR A 482 12.18 21.98 -14.38
N ALA A 483 13.33 21.74 -13.74
CA ALA A 483 13.96 22.68 -12.81
C ALA A 483 14.35 23.99 -13.52
N LYS A 484 14.14 25.13 -12.85
CA LYS A 484 14.28 26.46 -13.46
C LYS A 484 15.70 27.04 -13.32
N SER A 485 16.50 26.52 -12.40
CA SER A 485 17.87 26.98 -12.18
C SER A 485 18.86 25.85 -11.87
N THR A 486 20.14 26.12 -12.07
CA THR A 486 21.23 25.21 -11.71
C THR A 486 21.33 24.98 -10.20
N ALA A 487 20.98 26.00 -9.40
CA ALA A 487 20.96 25.91 -7.95
C ALA A 487 19.82 25.00 -7.47
N GLU A 488 18.62 25.16 -8.04
CA GLU A 488 17.47 24.29 -7.78
C GLU A 488 17.79 22.84 -8.11
N ARG A 489 18.43 22.56 -9.25
CA ARG A 489 18.88 21.19 -9.60
C ARG A 489 19.88 20.59 -8.60
N ARG A 490 20.72 21.40 -7.94
CA ARG A 490 21.59 20.91 -6.86
C ARG A 490 20.78 20.58 -5.61
N VAL A 491 19.87 21.46 -5.19
CA VAL A 491 19.01 21.23 -4.02
C VAL A 491 18.15 19.98 -4.21
N ILE A 492 17.47 19.85 -5.35
CA ILE A 492 16.63 18.69 -5.68
C ILE A 492 17.43 17.38 -5.61
N ARG A 493 18.68 17.36 -6.11
CA ARG A 493 19.52 16.16 -6.08
C ARG A 493 19.85 15.67 -4.69
N HIS A 494 19.97 16.58 -3.72
CA HIS A 494 20.25 16.21 -2.34
C HIS A 494 18.98 15.88 -1.55
N ALA A 495 17.84 16.46 -1.93
CA ALA A 495 16.58 16.30 -1.20
C ALA A 495 15.70 15.15 -1.72
N LEU A 496 15.94 14.61 -2.92
CA LEU A 496 15.11 13.53 -3.47
C LEU A 496 15.54 12.15 -2.94
N GLN A 497 14.81 11.64 -1.95
CA GLN A 497 15.00 10.30 -1.38
C GLN A 497 13.72 9.50 -1.50
N PHE A 498 13.66 8.45 -2.32
CA PHE A 498 12.41 7.69 -2.45
C PHE A 498 12.20 6.77 -1.24
N PRO A 499 11.00 6.77 -0.63
CA PRO A 499 10.69 5.84 0.46
C PRO A 499 10.28 4.45 -0.08
N PHE A 500 10.63 3.39 0.65
CA PHE A 500 10.14 2.05 0.33
C PHE A 500 8.67 1.89 0.72
N ARG A 501 7.76 1.90 -0.26
CA ARG A 501 6.33 1.77 -0.01
C ARG A 501 5.89 0.32 0.16
N PHE A 502 5.92 -0.18 1.40
CA PHE A 502 5.55 -1.56 1.74
C PHE A 502 4.20 -1.99 1.17
N GLY A 503 3.14 -1.16 1.29
CA GLY A 503 1.80 -1.52 0.81
C GLY A 503 1.73 -1.80 -0.70
N VAL A 504 2.48 -1.04 -1.51
CA VAL A 504 2.56 -1.24 -2.96
C VAL A 504 3.26 -2.56 -3.28
N GLN A 505 4.39 -2.81 -2.61
CA GLN A 505 5.21 -3.98 -2.85
C GLN A 505 4.55 -5.28 -2.37
N TYR A 506 3.84 -5.26 -1.23
CA TYR A 506 3.02 -6.37 -0.77
C TYR A 506 1.93 -6.73 -1.79
N ALA A 507 1.19 -5.72 -2.26
CA ALA A 507 0.10 -5.93 -3.20
C ALA A 507 0.59 -6.52 -4.52
N TRP A 508 1.72 -6.03 -5.04
CA TRP A 508 2.34 -6.58 -6.25
C TRP A 508 2.73 -8.04 -6.09
N THR A 509 3.53 -8.38 -5.07
CA THR A 509 3.96 -9.77 -4.82
C THR A 509 2.75 -10.68 -4.58
N SER A 510 1.74 -10.22 -3.84
CA SER A 510 0.53 -11.00 -3.57
C SER A 510 -0.32 -11.22 -4.82
N ALA A 511 -0.42 -10.25 -5.73
CA ALA A 511 -1.15 -10.40 -6.99
C ALA A 511 -0.46 -11.41 -7.91
N VAL A 512 0.87 -11.37 -8.03
CA VAL A 512 1.63 -12.37 -8.82
C VAL A 512 1.52 -13.76 -8.18
N PHE A 513 1.61 -13.84 -6.84
CA PHE A 513 1.35 -15.08 -6.11
C PHE A 513 -0.06 -15.63 -6.36
N CYS A 514 -1.07 -14.76 -6.38
CA CYS A 514 -2.45 -15.13 -6.72
C CYS A 514 -2.56 -15.77 -8.11
N VAL A 515 -1.85 -15.23 -9.12
CA VAL A 515 -1.81 -15.82 -10.47
C VAL A 515 -1.17 -17.21 -10.46
N ILE A 516 -0.03 -17.36 -9.76
CA ILE A 516 0.68 -18.64 -9.66
C ILE A 516 -0.21 -19.70 -9.00
N ILE A 517 -0.87 -19.35 -7.89
CA ILE A 517 -1.71 -20.26 -7.12
C ILE A 517 -3.01 -20.58 -7.87
N ALA A 518 -3.64 -19.60 -8.54
CA ALA A 518 -4.84 -19.84 -9.35
C ALA A 518 -4.63 -20.93 -10.43
N TYR A 519 -3.44 -20.99 -11.02
CA TYR A 519 -3.07 -21.96 -12.06
C TYR A 519 -2.23 -23.13 -11.55
N ALA A 520 -1.90 -23.21 -10.26
CA ALA A 520 -0.96 -24.22 -9.74
C ALA A 520 -1.42 -25.68 -9.96
N ILE A 521 -2.74 -25.89 -10.01
CA ILE A 521 -3.36 -27.21 -10.22
C ILE A 521 -3.70 -27.42 -11.70
N THR A 522 -4.27 -26.42 -12.37
CA THR A 522 -4.70 -26.55 -13.76
C THR A 522 -3.53 -26.59 -14.74
N CYS A 523 -2.46 -25.85 -14.44
CA CYS A 523 -1.21 -25.78 -15.20
C CYS A 523 0.02 -25.87 -14.25
N PRO A 524 0.42 -27.09 -13.83
CA PRO A 524 1.50 -27.31 -12.87
C PRO A 524 2.83 -26.61 -13.19
N LEU A 525 3.14 -26.41 -14.47
CA LEU A 525 4.40 -25.81 -14.94
C LEU A 525 4.58 -24.34 -14.48
N ILE A 526 3.50 -23.65 -14.08
CA ILE A 526 3.61 -22.28 -13.55
C ILE A 526 4.30 -22.25 -12.18
N THR A 527 4.23 -23.33 -11.39
CA THR A 527 4.74 -23.39 -10.01
C THR A 527 6.26 -23.29 -9.91
N PRO A 528 7.09 -24.05 -10.66
CA PRO A 528 8.55 -23.91 -10.58
C PRO A 528 9.03 -22.54 -11.06
N ILE A 529 8.38 -21.98 -12.08
CA ILE A 529 8.72 -20.64 -12.60
C ILE A 529 8.32 -19.57 -11.60
N GLY A 530 7.16 -19.71 -10.96
CA GLY A 530 6.72 -18.85 -9.86
C GLY A 530 7.66 -18.90 -8.65
N LEU A 531 8.23 -20.07 -8.35
CA LEU A 531 9.23 -20.23 -7.30
C LEU A 531 10.50 -19.44 -7.61
N VAL A 532 11.01 -19.55 -8.85
CA VAL A 532 12.15 -18.74 -9.32
C VAL A 532 11.83 -17.24 -9.22
N TYR A 533 10.63 -16.82 -9.62
CA TYR A 533 10.18 -15.43 -9.47
C TYR A 533 10.27 -14.96 -8.02
N LEU A 534 9.73 -15.71 -7.05
CA LEU A 534 9.75 -15.30 -5.65
C LEU A 534 11.16 -15.25 -5.05
N PHE A 535 12.05 -16.15 -5.44
CA PHE A 535 13.46 -16.10 -5.03
C PHE A 535 14.15 -14.84 -5.54
N ILE A 536 14.00 -14.54 -6.84
CA ILE A 536 14.58 -13.34 -7.44
C ILE A 536 13.96 -12.09 -6.81
N LYS A 537 12.64 -12.05 -6.63
CA LYS A 537 11.93 -10.93 -6.01
C LYS A 537 12.43 -10.66 -4.59
N ARG A 538 12.53 -11.70 -3.75
CA ARG A 538 13.10 -11.58 -2.40
C ARG A 538 14.53 -11.01 -2.42
N ALA A 539 15.37 -11.47 -3.35
CA ALA A 539 16.75 -11.00 -3.47
C ALA A 539 16.81 -9.52 -3.87
N VAL A 540 16.03 -9.11 -4.88
CA VAL A 540 15.96 -7.72 -5.35
C VAL A 540 15.42 -6.80 -4.27
N ASP A 541 14.34 -7.18 -3.59
CA ASP A 541 13.75 -6.35 -2.54
C ASP A 541 14.66 -6.21 -1.32
N LYS A 542 15.36 -7.28 -0.93
CA LYS A 542 16.36 -7.21 0.13
C LYS A 542 17.49 -6.24 -0.23
N TYR A 543 17.98 -6.28 -1.47
CA TYR A 543 18.99 -5.33 -1.94
C TYR A 543 18.48 -3.88 -1.86
N ASN A 544 17.26 -3.66 -2.36
CA ASN A 544 16.61 -2.36 -2.36
C ASN A 544 16.39 -1.80 -0.94
N LEU A 545 15.98 -2.65 0.01
CA LEU A 545 15.77 -2.26 1.40
C LEU A 545 17.08 -1.91 2.14
N VAL A 546 18.17 -2.61 1.84
CA VAL A 546 19.45 -2.42 2.54
C VAL A 546 20.24 -1.23 2.00
N PHE A 547 20.27 -1.04 0.68
CA PHE A 547 21.22 -0.12 0.05
C PHE A 547 20.62 1.13 -0.57
N VAL A 548 19.31 1.17 -0.80
CA VAL A 548 18.71 2.11 -1.76
C VAL A 548 17.63 2.98 -1.16
N TYR A 549 16.65 2.37 -0.50
CA TYR A 549 15.46 3.07 -0.03
C TYR A 549 15.55 3.38 1.46
N ASP A 550 15.02 4.53 1.85
CA ASP A 550 14.72 4.79 3.24
C ASP A 550 13.46 4.03 3.66
N THR A 551 13.53 3.39 4.82
CA THR A 551 12.41 2.65 5.39
C THR A 551 11.49 3.61 6.14
N GLU A 552 10.31 3.89 5.57
CA GLU A 552 9.24 4.54 6.32
C GLU A 552 8.58 3.54 7.28
N ILE A 553 8.23 4.00 8.49
CA ILE A 553 7.48 3.21 9.45
C ILE A 553 6.09 2.91 8.84
N ALA A 554 5.83 1.62 8.58
CA ALA A 554 4.54 1.14 8.09
C ALA A 554 3.57 0.94 9.25
N ASP A 555 2.27 1.12 9.01
CA ASP A 555 1.28 0.67 10.00
C ASP A 555 1.26 -0.86 10.01
N LYS A 556 1.36 -1.42 11.21
CA LYS A 556 1.34 -2.86 11.53
C LYS A 556 0.18 -3.61 10.89
N SER A 557 -0.92 -2.90 10.66
CA SER A 557 -2.11 -3.44 9.98
C SER A 557 -1.95 -3.68 8.47
N VAL A 558 -0.92 -3.12 7.82
CA VAL A 558 -0.50 -3.46 6.45
C VAL A 558 0.05 -4.89 6.40
N HIS A 559 0.86 -5.29 7.38
CA HIS A 559 1.38 -6.65 7.49
C HIS A 559 0.25 -7.67 7.66
N ARG A 560 -0.73 -7.40 8.52
CA ARG A 560 -1.92 -8.26 8.69
C ARG A 560 -2.72 -8.40 7.40
N LEU A 561 -2.91 -7.29 6.70
CA LEU A 561 -3.64 -7.28 5.43
C LEU A 561 -2.95 -8.14 4.36
N ALA A 562 -1.61 -8.21 4.35
CA ALA A 562 -0.87 -9.10 3.46
C ALA A 562 -1.20 -10.58 3.71
N GLY A 563 -1.36 -10.99 4.97
CA GLY A 563 -1.78 -12.35 5.33
C GLY A 563 -3.16 -12.70 4.77
N ASN A 564 -4.09 -11.74 4.77
CA ASN A 564 -5.43 -11.92 4.18
C ASN A 564 -5.37 -12.12 2.65
N PHE A 565 -4.43 -11.49 1.94
CA PHE A 565 -4.27 -11.69 0.50
C PHE A 565 -3.83 -13.11 0.14
N ILE A 566 -3.06 -13.79 0.99
CA ILE A 566 -2.74 -15.21 0.82
C ILE A 566 -4.03 -16.04 0.80
N ILE A 567 -4.93 -15.80 1.76
CA ILE A 567 -6.20 -16.53 1.84
C ILE A 567 -7.08 -16.23 0.63
N ILE A 568 -7.17 -14.97 0.19
CA ILE A 568 -7.92 -14.59 -1.00
C ILE A 568 -7.38 -15.31 -2.26
N ALA A 569 -6.05 -15.42 -2.41
CA ALA A 569 -5.44 -16.16 -3.52
C ALA A 569 -5.86 -17.65 -3.54
N LEU A 570 -5.96 -18.30 -2.36
CA LEU A 570 -6.43 -19.68 -2.23
C LEU A 570 -7.91 -19.84 -2.60
N ILE A 571 -8.74 -18.87 -2.19
CA ILE A 571 -10.17 -18.83 -2.57
C ILE A 571 -10.30 -18.71 -4.10
N ILE A 572 -9.50 -17.85 -4.74
CA ILE A 572 -9.47 -17.70 -6.20
C ILE A 572 -9.02 -19.01 -6.88
N GLN A 573 -8.06 -19.74 -6.31
CA GLN A 573 -7.64 -21.05 -6.81
C GLN A 573 -8.73 -22.11 -6.73
N GLN A 574 -9.49 -22.16 -5.63
CA GLN A 574 -10.64 -23.07 -5.52
C GLN A 574 -11.74 -22.68 -6.52
N LEU A 575 -12.03 -21.39 -6.66
CA LEU A 575 -13.01 -20.88 -7.62
C LEU A 575 -12.63 -21.25 -9.06
N THR A 576 -11.35 -21.10 -9.42
CA THR A 576 -10.84 -21.42 -10.76
C THR A 576 -11.02 -22.91 -11.08
N LEU A 577 -10.67 -23.80 -10.14
CA LEU A 577 -10.84 -25.24 -10.33
C LEU A 577 -12.31 -25.67 -10.35
N LEU A 578 -13.12 -25.13 -9.43
CA LEU A 578 -14.56 -25.39 -9.37
C LEU A 578 -15.22 -25.01 -10.69
N PHE A 579 -14.91 -23.82 -11.19
CA PHE A 579 -15.44 -23.32 -12.45
C PHE A 579 -15.03 -24.21 -13.63
N PHE A 580 -13.75 -24.64 -13.68
CA PHE A 580 -13.29 -25.56 -14.72
C PHE A 580 -14.07 -26.88 -14.73
N VAL A 581 -14.31 -27.48 -13.55
CA VAL A 581 -15.09 -28.73 -13.45
C VAL A 581 -16.55 -28.52 -13.82
N LEU A 582 -17.20 -27.46 -13.30
CA LEU A 582 -18.62 -27.19 -13.57
C LEU A 582 -18.93 -26.97 -15.05
N VAL A 583 -18.02 -26.32 -15.78
CA VAL A 583 -18.22 -26.08 -17.21
C VAL A 583 -18.01 -27.36 -18.02
N ARG A 584 -17.13 -28.24 -17.55
CA ARG A 584 -16.78 -29.48 -18.24
C ARG A 584 -17.75 -30.63 -17.95
N SER A 585 -18.27 -30.70 -16.73
CA SER A 585 -19.36 -31.61 -16.38
C SER A 585 -20.68 -30.88 -16.57
N GLU A 586 -21.37 -31.11 -17.69
CA GLU A 586 -22.67 -30.49 -18.02
C GLU A 586 -23.75 -30.66 -16.92
N THR A 587 -23.50 -31.55 -15.95
CA THR A 587 -24.31 -31.79 -14.76
C THR A 587 -23.49 -31.68 -13.47
N LEU A 588 -24.16 -31.45 -12.33
CA LEU A 588 -23.52 -31.42 -11.01
C LEU A 588 -23.06 -32.82 -10.59
N THR A 589 -21.78 -33.12 -10.78
CA THR A 589 -21.12 -34.35 -10.34
C THR A 589 -20.74 -34.30 -8.86
N TYR A 590 -20.52 -35.46 -8.22
CA TYR A 590 -19.99 -35.53 -6.85
C TYR A 590 -18.69 -34.72 -6.67
N LEU A 591 -17.81 -34.73 -7.68
CA LEU A 591 -16.59 -33.92 -7.71
C LEU A 591 -16.91 -32.42 -7.59
N SER A 592 -17.82 -31.90 -8.42
CA SER A 592 -18.22 -30.50 -8.38
C SER A 592 -18.85 -30.10 -7.05
N MET A 593 -19.64 -30.99 -6.44
CA MET A 593 -20.24 -30.77 -5.12
C MET A 593 -19.20 -30.72 -4.01
N THR A 594 -18.19 -31.60 -4.03
CA THR A 594 -17.10 -31.55 -3.05
C THR A 594 -16.26 -30.28 -3.16
N LEU A 595 -15.95 -29.84 -4.38
CA LEU A 595 -15.25 -28.58 -4.62
C LEU A 595 -16.07 -27.37 -4.17
N LEU A 596 -17.37 -27.35 -4.46
CA LEU A 596 -18.29 -26.30 -4.01
C LEU A 596 -18.38 -26.25 -2.49
N GLY A 597 -18.54 -27.41 -1.84
CA GLY A 597 -18.55 -27.52 -0.39
C GLY A 597 -17.24 -27.01 0.24
N SER A 598 -16.10 -27.36 -0.35
CA SER A 598 -14.78 -26.88 0.10
C SER A 598 -14.62 -25.36 -0.07
N PHE A 599 -15.14 -24.79 -1.16
CA PHE A 599 -15.10 -23.35 -1.44
C PHE A 599 -16.00 -22.55 -0.49
N ILE A 600 -17.21 -23.06 -0.21
CA ILE A 600 -18.15 -22.44 0.73
C ILE A 600 -17.56 -22.49 2.14
N LEU A 601 -16.96 -23.61 2.54
CA LEU A 601 -16.32 -23.76 3.86
C LEU A 601 -15.18 -22.76 4.05
N THR A 602 -14.26 -22.67 3.09
CA THR A 602 -13.08 -21.78 3.19
C THR A 602 -13.49 -20.31 3.14
N SER A 603 -14.43 -19.96 2.25
CA SER A 603 -14.99 -18.61 2.19
C SER A 603 -15.75 -18.25 3.47
N GLY A 604 -16.53 -19.19 4.02
CA GLY A 604 -17.25 -19.02 5.28
C GLY A 604 -16.31 -18.85 6.48
N VAL A 605 -15.21 -19.62 6.54
CA VAL A 605 -14.17 -19.47 7.56
C VAL A 605 -13.47 -18.12 7.43
N TYR A 606 -13.09 -17.71 6.22
CA TYR A 606 -12.46 -16.41 5.96
C TYR A 606 -13.36 -15.23 6.31
N LEU A 607 -14.63 -15.28 5.89
CA LEU A 607 -15.65 -14.30 6.25
C LEU A 607 -15.91 -14.33 7.75
N GLY A 608 -15.93 -15.50 8.38
CA GLY A 608 -16.03 -15.66 9.83
C GLY A 608 -14.91 -14.93 10.55
N PHE A 609 -13.65 -15.21 10.25
CA PHE A 609 -12.50 -14.52 10.84
C PHE A 609 -12.51 -13.00 10.55
N SER A 610 -12.82 -12.61 9.33
CA SER A 610 -12.89 -11.19 8.94
C SER A 610 -14.03 -10.46 9.65
N CYS A 611 -15.20 -11.10 9.76
CA CYS A 611 -16.36 -10.59 10.49
C CYS A 611 -16.13 -10.62 11.99
N PHE A 612 -15.41 -11.59 12.57
CA PHE A 612 -15.03 -11.58 13.99
C PHE A 612 -14.00 -10.50 14.31
N ASP A 613 -13.13 -10.13 13.37
CA ASP A 613 -12.27 -8.96 13.50
C ASP A 613 -13.06 -7.64 13.36
N CYS A 614 -14.06 -7.58 12.46
CA CYS A 614 -14.96 -6.44 12.32
C CYS A 614 -15.96 -6.30 13.49
N CYS A 615 -16.51 -7.41 13.99
CA CYS A 615 -17.42 -7.52 15.13
C CYS A 615 -16.69 -7.70 16.45
N GLY A 616 -15.36 -7.86 16.46
CA GLY A 616 -14.48 -7.65 17.61
C GLY A 616 -14.48 -6.19 18.08
N ARG A 617 -15.08 -5.30 17.28
CA ARG A 617 -15.52 -3.97 17.68
C ARG A 617 -16.76 -3.98 18.58
N TRP A 618 -17.43 -5.12 18.69
CA TRP A 618 -18.65 -5.39 19.48
C TRP A 618 -18.39 -6.42 20.61
N SER A 619 -17.48 -7.38 20.40
CA SER A 619 -16.87 -8.14 21.48
C SER A 619 -15.72 -7.34 22.07
N SER A 620 -16.04 -6.50 23.06
CA SER A 620 -15.04 -6.06 24.04
C SER A 620 -14.53 -7.31 24.76
N ARG A 621 -13.54 -8.01 24.18
CA ARG A 621 -12.74 -8.96 24.96
C ARG A 621 -12.14 -8.13 26.08
N LYS A 622 -12.57 -8.43 27.30
CA LYS A 622 -12.01 -7.91 28.55
C LYS A 622 -10.50 -8.15 28.51
N TYR A 623 -9.74 -7.19 28.00
CA TYR A 623 -8.34 -7.09 28.32
C TYR A 623 -8.34 -6.58 29.75
N SER A 624 -8.26 -7.50 30.71
CA SER A 624 -7.71 -7.13 32.01
C SER A 624 -6.33 -6.57 31.71
N LEU A 625 -6.11 -5.31 32.08
CA LEU A 625 -4.78 -4.77 32.27
C LEU A 625 -4.18 -5.50 33.48
N SER A 626 -3.89 -6.79 33.33
CA SER A 626 -3.07 -7.54 34.27
C SER A 626 -1.63 -7.22 33.92
N THR A 627 -0.99 -6.50 34.82
CA THR A 627 0.46 -6.37 34.94
C THR A 627 1.14 -7.72 34.63
N PRO A 628 2.21 -7.78 33.81
CA PRO A 628 2.91 -9.01 33.56
C PRO A 628 3.72 -9.36 34.81
N VAL A 629 3.14 -10.15 35.72
CA VAL A 629 3.90 -10.88 36.73
C VAL A 629 3.47 -12.34 36.65
N SER A 630 4.44 -13.16 36.24
CA SER A 630 4.51 -14.62 36.42
C SER A 630 3.41 -15.46 35.77
N GLU A 631 3.72 -16.05 34.61
CA GLU A 631 3.54 -17.48 34.32
C GLU A 631 3.76 -17.76 32.83
N THR A 632 4.95 -18.27 32.50
CA THR A 632 5.22 -19.33 31.50
C THR A 632 6.74 -19.49 31.38
N ALA A 633 7.31 -20.19 32.35
CA ALA A 633 8.64 -20.76 32.24
C ALA A 633 8.56 -21.93 31.24
N GLY A 634 9.33 -21.88 30.16
CA GLY A 634 9.45 -23.00 29.22
C GLY A 634 9.54 -22.63 27.74
N ASN A 635 10.32 -21.59 27.38
CA ASN A 635 11.13 -21.47 26.15
C ASN A 635 11.68 -20.05 25.98
N ARG A 636 12.27 -19.55 27.06
CA ARG A 636 12.93 -18.25 27.17
C ARG A 636 14.43 -18.50 27.19
N GLN A 637 15.07 -18.36 26.03
CA GLN A 637 16.52 -18.29 25.90
C GLN A 637 17.00 -17.79 24.54
N LYS A 638 16.10 -17.60 23.57
CA LYS A 638 16.40 -16.90 22.29
C LYS A 638 15.62 -15.59 22.10
N LEU A 639 14.77 -15.22 23.06
CA LEU A 639 13.91 -14.04 23.01
C LEU A 639 14.17 -13.04 24.15
N ASP A 640 15.01 -13.39 25.14
CA ASP A 640 15.32 -12.51 26.27
C ASP A 640 16.43 -11.49 25.92
N ASP A 641 17.37 -11.84 25.02
CA ASP A 641 18.35 -10.87 24.48
C ASP A 641 17.70 -9.76 23.61
N LEU A 642 16.42 -9.93 23.25
CA LEU A 642 15.62 -8.95 22.49
C LEU A 642 14.84 -7.97 23.38
N GLY A 643 14.61 -8.31 24.65
CA GLY A 643 13.85 -7.44 25.57
C GLY A 643 14.72 -6.42 26.31
N GLU A 644 15.97 -6.77 26.63
CA GLU A 644 16.81 -5.94 27.51
C GLU A 644 17.50 -4.76 26.82
N LEU A 645 17.60 -4.76 25.48
CA LEU A 645 18.14 -3.61 24.73
C LEU A 645 17.06 -2.55 24.38
N GLU A 646 15.78 -2.93 24.31
CA GLU A 646 14.67 -2.00 24.07
C GLU A 646 14.18 -1.29 25.36
N GLU A 647 14.37 -1.89 26.54
CA GLU A 647 13.94 -1.27 27.80
C GLU A 647 14.82 -0.10 28.25
N MET A 648 16.10 -0.05 27.87
CA MET A 648 16.98 1.06 28.26
C MET A 648 16.88 2.30 27.36
N GLU A 649 16.62 2.16 26.05
CA GLU A 649 16.31 3.31 25.17
C GLU A 649 14.83 3.73 25.23
N GLY A 650 13.93 2.82 25.59
CA GLY A 650 12.49 3.08 25.71
C GLY A 650 12.10 3.86 26.97
N HIS A 651 12.87 3.77 28.05
CA HIS A 651 12.57 4.45 29.31
C HIS A 651 12.98 5.94 29.33
N GLU A 652 14.10 6.33 28.71
CA GLU A 652 14.48 7.75 28.57
C GLU A 652 13.60 8.49 27.54
N ASN A 653 13.11 7.83 26.50
CA ASN A 653 12.19 8.43 25.52
C ASN A 653 10.73 8.53 25.99
N LYS A 654 10.31 7.73 26.98
CA LYS A 654 8.92 7.72 27.50
C LYS A 654 8.56 8.99 28.29
N GLN A 655 9.54 9.71 28.83
CA GLN A 655 9.31 10.97 29.56
C GLN A 655 9.44 12.24 28.70
N ARG A 656 10.11 12.19 27.54
CA ARG A 656 10.17 13.33 26.59
C ARG A 656 9.03 13.35 25.56
N ALA A 657 8.35 12.23 25.34
CA ALA A 657 7.26 12.13 24.35
C ALA A 657 5.86 12.29 24.97
N THR A 658 5.59 13.38 25.69
CA THR A 658 4.22 13.93 25.69
C THR A 658 4.02 14.58 24.34
N SER A 659 3.77 13.76 23.30
CA SER A 659 3.53 14.27 21.94
C SER A 659 2.23 15.06 21.97
N HIS A 660 2.33 16.38 22.13
CA HIS A 660 1.21 17.26 21.90
C HIS A 660 0.68 16.97 20.49
N TYR A 661 -0.63 16.78 20.36
CA TYR A 661 -1.31 16.60 19.07
C TYR A 661 -1.35 17.92 18.31
N ILE A 662 -0.17 18.45 18.01
CA ILE A 662 0.08 19.69 17.32
C ILE A 662 0.93 19.33 16.09
N PRO A 663 0.55 19.79 14.88
CA PRO A 663 1.37 19.61 13.70
C PRO A 663 2.78 20.16 13.91
N THR A 664 3.81 19.44 13.45
CA THR A 664 5.22 19.86 13.57
C THR A 664 5.46 21.27 13.02
N ILE A 665 4.82 21.61 11.90
CA ILE A 665 4.91 22.93 11.28
C ILE A 665 4.30 24.01 12.18
N LEU A 666 3.20 23.70 12.87
CA LEU A 666 2.58 24.67 13.77
C LEU A 666 3.46 24.89 15.01
N ASN A 667 4.11 23.84 15.54
CA ASN A 667 5.11 23.96 16.60
C ASN A 667 6.31 24.81 16.15
N ALA A 668 6.84 24.58 14.95
CA ALA A 668 7.94 25.35 14.41
C ALA A 668 7.57 26.85 14.28
N CYS A 669 6.37 27.17 13.80
CA CYS A 669 5.91 28.56 13.77
C CYS A 669 5.72 29.15 15.19
N ILE A 670 5.25 28.36 16.17
CA ILE A 670 5.13 28.82 17.56
C ILE A 670 6.50 29.20 18.14
N GLU A 671 7.54 28.40 17.85
CA GLU A 671 8.91 28.68 18.27
C GLU A 671 9.52 29.87 17.51
N GLU A 672 9.22 30.02 16.23
CA GLU A 672 9.80 31.08 15.37
C GLU A 672 9.21 32.47 15.66
N PHE A 673 7.90 32.57 15.87
CA PHE A 673 7.25 33.88 15.98
C PHE A 673 7.15 34.40 17.42
N ASP A 674 7.34 33.56 18.45
CA ASP A 674 7.26 33.88 19.89
C ASP A 674 6.00 34.68 20.33
N ILE A 675 5.02 34.77 19.43
CA ILE A 675 3.74 35.44 19.60
C ILE A 675 2.74 34.31 19.84
N PRO A 676 2.16 34.15 21.05
CA PRO A 676 1.03 33.27 21.21
C PRO A 676 -0.06 33.79 20.27
N PRO A 677 -0.56 32.96 19.32
CA PRO A 677 -1.57 33.41 18.36
C PRO A 677 -2.75 33.95 19.16
N SER A 678 -2.98 35.25 19.04
CA SER A 678 -3.51 36.15 20.06
C SER A 678 -4.41 35.52 21.16
N ALA A 679 -3.93 35.65 22.39
CA ALA A 679 -4.59 35.57 23.71
C ALA A 679 -5.24 34.25 24.16
N THR A 680 -4.44 33.39 24.81
CA THR A 680 -4.85 32.72 26.07
C THR A 680 -3.61 32.42 26.91
N LYS A 681 -3.58 32.93 28.14
CA LYS A 681 -2.47 32.84 29.09
C LYS A 681 -2.13 31.38 29.41
N ILE A 682 -0.99 30.86 28.92
CA ILE A 682 -0.37 29.66 29.48
C ILE A 682 0.39 30.10 30.73
N ARG A 683 -0.14 29.77 31.90
CA ARG A 683 0.54 29.97 33.18
C ARG A 683 1.64 28.90 33.29
N ARG A 684 2.87 29.21 32.85
CA ARG A 684 4.06 28.44 33.26
C ARG A 684 4.27 28.68 34.75
N SER A 685 4.09 27.64 35.57
CA SER A 685 4.55 27.63 36.96
C SER A 685 6.07 27.64 36.98
N SER A 686 6.64 28.78 37.38
CA SER A 686 8.07 28.92 37.64
C SER A 686 8.42 28.19 38.95
N VAL A 687 9.08 27.03 38.84
CA VAL A 687 9.93 26.53 39.92
C VAL A 687 11.35 26.76 39.45
N ARG A 688 12.01 27.75 40.05
CA ARG A 688 13.44 28.05 39.88
C ARG A 688 14.13 27.41 41.07
N GLU A 689 14.86 26.32 40.86
CA GLU A 689 15.90 25.89 41.78
C GLU A 689 17.27 26.15 41.16
N PRO A 690 18.28 26.58 41.95
CA PRO A 690 19.57 27.02 41.44
C PRO A 690 20.51 25.83 41.21
N LEU A 691 21.20 25.81 40.07
CA LEU A 691 22.37 24.96 39.84
C LEU A 691 23.66 25.70 40.25
N PRO A 692 24.65 25.01 40.85
CA PRO A 692 25.91 25.61 41.28
C PRO A 692 26.88 25.84 40.12
N GLN A 693 27.71 26.87 40.28
CA GLN A 693 28.76 27.28 39.35
C GLN A 693 29.90 26.26 39.30
N GLY A 694 30.35 25.93 38.09
CA GLY A 694 31.59 25.22 37.80
C GLY A 694 32.17 25.73 36.47
N THR A 695 33.45 26.06 36.49
CA THR A 695 34.20 26.85 35.50
C THR A 695 34.95 26.00 34.44
N TYR A 696 35.25 26.66 33.32
CA TYR A 696 36.25 26.37 32.26
C TYR A 696 35.92 25.42 31.09
N GLY A 697 36.17 25.93 29.87
CA GLY A 697 36.46 25.12 28.68
C GLY A 697 35.98 25.71 27.34
N THR A 698 36.73 26.67 26.79
CA THR A 698 36.59 27.20 25.42
C THR A 698 36.87 26.15 24.33
N THR A 699 35.93 25.90 23.41
CA THR A 699 36.18 25.37 22.04
C THR A 699 35.04 25.75 21.08
N ASP A 700 35.38 25.97 19.82
CA ASP A 700 34.62 26.59 18.70
C ASP A 700 33.26 25.96 18.32
N PRO A 701 32.34 26.71 17.67
CA PRO A 701 31.07 26.19 17.17
C PRO A 701 31.20 25.68 15.73
N ALA A 702 31.26 24.35 15.56
CA ALA A 702 31.04 23.69 14.28
C ALA A 702 29.60 23.17 14.19
N SER A 703 28.84 23.73 13.24
CA SER A 703 27.71 23.16 12.49
C SER A 703 27.14 21.81 12.98
N GLN A 704 25.99 21.85 13.65
CA GLN A 704 25.05 20.73 13.71
C GLN A 704 23.88 21.01 12.75
N PRO A 705 23.55 20.10 11.80
CA PRO A 705 22.30 20.21 11.06
C PRO A 705 21.15 19.72 11.95
N MET A 706 20.10 20.55 12.08
CA MET A 706 18.81 20.14 12.63
C MET A 706 18.21 19.04 11.75
N VAL A 707 18.13 17.83 12.28
CA VAL A 707 17.43 16.69 11.68
C VAL A 707 15.92 16.93 11.83
N VAL A 708 15.32 17.56 10.82
CA VAL A 708 13.86 17.60 10.65
C VAL A 708 13.47 16.37 9.82
N GLY A 709 12.50 15.60 10.30
CA GLY A 709 12.14 14.28 9.78
C GLY A 709 11.94 14.20 8.25
N THR A 710 12.64 13.24 7.65
CA THR A 710 12.82 12.99 6.21
C THR A 710 11.54 12.66 5.43
N GLY A 711 10.43 12.35 6.09
CA GLY A 711 9.16 12.01 5.42
C GLY A 711 8.43 13.20 4.77
N ASP A 712 8.63 14.43 5.26
CA ASP A 712 7.95 15.63 4.75
C ASP A 712 8.66 16.30 3.56
N GLU A 713 9.93 15.94 3.32
CA GLU A 713 10.82 16.52 2.30
C GLU A 713 10.51 16.03 0.87
N ASN A 714 10.00 14.80 0.73
CA ASN A 714 9.55 14.29 -0.56
C ASN A 714 8.25 14.94 -1.04
N ASP A 715 7.30 15.16 -0.12
CA ASP A 715 6.07 15.91 -0.41
C ASP A 715 6.39 17.35 -0.87
N LEU A 716 7.52 17.90 -0.44
CA LEU A 716 8.03 19.25 -0.74
C LEU A 716 8.54 19.41 -2.19
N LEU A 717 8.99 18.31 -2.81
CA LEU A 717 9.53 18.26 -4.17
C LEU A 717 8.52 17.74 -5.20
N ILE A 718 7.54 16.94 -4.73
CA ILE A 718 6.50 16.34 -5.57
C ILE A 718 5.32 17.32 -5.78
N ASP A 719 4.98 18.16 -4.79
CA ASP A 719 3.98 19.24 -4.90
C ASP A 719 4.53 20.49 -5.61
#